data_AF-A0A438BX75-F1
#
_entry.id   AF-A0A438BX75-F1
#
_cell.length_a   1.000
_cell.length_b   1.000
_cell.length_c   1.000
_cell.angle_alpha   90.00
_cell.angle_beta   90.00
_cell.angle_gamma   90.00
#
_symmetry.space_group_name_H-M   'P 1'
#
loop_
_entity.id
_entity.type
_entity.pdbx_description
1 polymer ?
#
loop_
_entity_poly.entity_id
_entity_poly.type
_entity_poly.pdbx_seq_one_letter_code
_entity_poly.pdbx_strand_id
1 'polypeptide(L)'
;MDFWHFAWDFVKADVMSFFKEFYENGKFVKSLNATFMVLIPKKAGAEALGDYRPISLVGSLYKWLAKVLANRLKKVVGKVVSKAQGAFVEGRQILDAVLIANEAIDSTLKNNESDILCKLDIEKAYDKVDWNFILTIMKKMGFGEKWIRWIQWCIFTASFSVMINGTPTGFFQSSRGLRQGDPLSPYLFVIAMEVFSAFIKRAVEGDFLSGCRVKGRSEEGVLISHLLLANDILVFCKPSQDQLTYLSWLLMWFEATSGLRVNLEKSELIPVGRVENMDDLARDFGCSLGSLPTTYLGMPLGAPFKSVTVWDGVEEHFRRRLTMWKRQYLSKGRRATLICSTLSNLPIYLMSLLCLPSSVRRRLEKIQRDFLWGGGNLERKPHLVRWELVCLSKSKGGLGVKSLSLLNKTLLAKWNWRFANEREALWNQVIRGKYGEARGGWCSQEVREAHGMGLWKGIRADWKLVSDRLAIIVGNGRRVNFWRDRWCGESPLCMTFPSLFALTVEKEAWVADIWDPLAEGGWGGWNPCFLRAFNDWEVEEAERFMERIQSKRVIEDVEDTVSWTETKSGKFSVKSLYIALEAGGLSLFPSSFIWNVNVQPKISFFAWEATWGKALTLDMVQKRGWALANRCFMCLEKEENINHLLLHCSRTRALWDLLFALFGVSWVLPFSVRETLLSWNGFFLGKNRKKAWRAAPLHIFWTVWKERNRLAFKDESLSIQRLKHSFILTLWAEAKLFIDDCPLTIANFIDWLGSK
;
A
#
# COMPACT_ATOMS: atom_id res chain seq x y z
N MET A 1 -19.63 16.42 -1.92
CA MET A 1 -19.01 16.60 -3.25
C MET A 1 -20.10 16.63 -4.30
N ASP A 2 -21.09 15.75 -4.19
CA ASP A 2 -22.21 15.62 -5.14
C ASP A 2 -22.97 16.93 -5.40
N PHE A 3 -23.27 17.71 -4.35
CA PHE A 3 -23.86 19.05 -4.50
C PHE A 3 -23.02 19.96 -5.41
N TRP A 4 -21.71 20.05 -5.16
CA TRP A 4 -20.81 20.92 -5.93
C TRP A 4 -20.66 20.46 -7.37
N HIS A 5 -20.65 19.15 -7.64
CA HIS A 5 -20.60 18.62 -9.00
C HIS A 5 -21.89 18.89 -9.76
N PHE A 6 -23.04 18.71 -9.10
CA PHE A 6 -24.35 18.94 -9.69
C PHE A 6 -24.60 20.43 -9.97
N ALA A 7 -24.28 21.31 -9.02
CA ALA A 7 -24.59 22.74 -9.09
C ALA A 7 -23.46 23.59 -9.69
N TRP A 8 -22.38 22.99 -10.21
CA TRP A 8 -21.16 23.72 -10.59
C TRP A 8 -21.43 24.85 -11.57
N ASP A 9 -22.20 24.59 -12.62
CA ASP A 9 -22.49 25.57 -13.67
C ASP A 9 -23.22 26.81 -13.12
N PHE A 10 -23.98 26.65 -12.03
CA PHE A 10 -24.68 27.73 -11.35
C PHE A 10 -23.76 28.50 -10.38
N VAL A 11 -23.04 27.80 -9.51
CA VAL A 11 -22.28 28.44 -8.40
C VAL A 11 -20.86 28.87 -8.78
N LYS A 12 -20.36 28.49 -9.97
CA LYS A 12 -18.96 28.73 -10.38
C LYS A 12 -18.57 30.19 -10.30
N ALA A 13 -19.42 31.11 -10.77
CA ALA A 13 -19.10 32.54 -10.78
C ALA A 13 -18.91 33.08 -9.36
N ASP A 14 -19.80 32.73 -8.43
CA ASP A 14 -19.75 33.16 -7.03
C ASP A 14 -18.53 32.60 -6.30
N VAL A 15 -18.23 31.31 -6.52
CA VAL A 15 -17.04 30.68 -5.95
C VAL A 15 -15.77 31.39 -6.46
N MET A 16 -15.67 31.65 -7.76
CA MET A 16 -14.51 32.35 -8.31
C MET A 16 -14.40 33.79 -7.79
N SER A 17 -15.52 34.48 -7.62
CA SER A 17 -15.59 35.81 -7.01
C SER A 17 -15.06 35.79 -5.56
N PHE A 18 -15.50 34.82 -4.75
CA PHE A 18 -15.01 34.61 -3.38
C PHE A 18 -13.48 34.40 -3.34
N PHE A 19 -12.93 33.59 -4.24
CA PHE A 19 -11.48 33.37 -4.32
C PHE A 19 -10.73 34.65 -4.75
N LYS A 20 -11.30 35.44 -5.67
CA LYS A 20 -10.73 36.71 -6.11
C LYS A 20 -10.71 37.74 -4.97
N GLU A 21 -11.83 37.92 -4.29
CA GLU A 21 -11.94 38.82 -3.13
C GLU A 21 -10.94 38.45 -2.04
N PHE A 22 -10.84 37.16 -1.70
CA PHE A 22 -9.85 36.69 -0.75
C PHE A 22 -8.41 36.97 -1.21
N TYR A 23 -8.12 36.74 -2.49
CA TYR A 23 -6.79 36.97 -3.03
C TYR A 23 -6.39 38.46 -2.99
N GLU A 24 -7.31 39.36 -3.30
CA GLU A 24 -7.06 40.81 -3.34
C GLU A 24 -7.02 41.41 -1.92
N ASN A 25 -8.06 41.16 -1.12
CA ASN A 25 -8.27 41.83 0.16
C ASN A 25 -7.73 41.05 1.36
N GLY A 26 -7.50 39.74 1.20
CA GLY A 26 -7.06 38.85 2.28
C GLY A 26 -8.12 38.59 3.35
N LYS A 27 -9.39 38.83 3.02
CA LYS A 27 -10.54 38.71 3.92
C LYS A 27 -11.68 37.99 3.22
N PHE A 28 -12.61 37.48 4.01
CA PHE A 28 -13.89 36.94 3.56
C PHE A 28 -14.92 37.06 4.70
N VAL A 29 -16.21 36.91 4.38
CA VAL A 29 -17.31 37.02 5.34
C VAL A 29 -17.14 36.03 6.49
N LYS A 30 -17.14 36.52 7.74
CA LYS A 30 -16.85 35.70 8.95
C LYS A 30 -17.77 34.49 9.12
N SER A 31 -19.03 34.56 8.67
CA SER A 31 -19.99 33.46 8.73
C SER A 31 -19.52 32.21 7.96
N LEU A 32 -18.72 32.39 6.89
CA LEU A 32 -18.13 31.29 6.14
C LEU A 32 -17.07 30.52 6.95
N ASN A 33 -16.55 31.13 8.04
CA ASN A 33 -15.60 30.51 8.96
C ASN A 33 -16.27 29.86 10.18
N ALA A 34 -17.60 29.74 10.20
CA ALA A 34 -18.31 28.98 11.22
C ALA A 34 -17.90 27.50 11.18
N THR A 35 -17.65 26.93 12.35
CA THR A 35 -17.10 25.58 12.54
C THR A 35 -17.95 24.81 13.53
N PHE A 36 -18.42 23.63 13.15
CA PHE A 36 -19.19 22.75 14.04
C PHE A 36 -18.28 21.70 14.67
N MET A 37 -18.25 21.63 15.99
CA MET A 37 -17.43 20.70 16.75
C MET A 37 -18.23 19.43 17.08
N VAL A 38 -17.74 18.28 16.62
CA VAL A 38 -18.34 16.96 16.88
C VAL A 38 -17.38 16.13 17.72
N LEU A 39 -17.90 15.46 18.74
CA LEU A 39 -17.13 14.59 19.63
C LEU A 39 -17.13 13.14 19.10
N ILE A 40 -15.94 12.60 18.79
CA ILE A 40 -15.78 11.20 18.38
C ILE A 40 -15.17 10.40 19.53
N PRO A 41 -15.74 9.26 19.93
CA PRO A 41 -15.17 8.43 21.00
C PRO A 41 -13.82 7.84 20.58
N LYS A 42 -12.81 7.95 21.44
CA LYS A 42 -11.47 7.36 21.25
C LYS A 42 -11.44 5.86 21.55
N LYS A 43 -12.32 5.41 22.44
CA LYS A 43 -12.45 4.01 22.89
C LYS A 43 -13.93 3.59 22.94
N ALA A 44 -14.19 2.29 22.94
CA ALA A 44 -15.53 1.77 23.18
C ALA A 44 -15.93 2.04 24.65
N GLY A 45 -17.20 2.40 24.90
CA GLY A 45 -17.66 2.76 26.24
C GLY A 45 -17.05 4.07 26.76
N ALA A 46 -16.97 5.10 25.93
CA ALA A 46 -16.43 6.40 26.33
C ALA A 46 -17.40 7.14 27.28
N GLU A 47 -16.96 7.42 28.51
CA GLU A 47 -17.78 8.04 29.56
C GLU A 47 -17.32 9.46 29.89
N ALA A 48 -16.01 9.69 29.96
CA ALA A 48 -15.45 11.00 30.31
C ALA A 48 -15.22 11.87 29.06
N LEU A 49 -15.26 13.20 29.19
CA LEU A 49 -14.94 14.13 28.09
C LEU A 49 -13.54 13.89 27.49
N GLY A 50 -12.57 13.47 28.32
CA GLY A 50 -11.22 13.11 27.86
C GLY A 50 -11.18 11.91 26.91
N ASP A 51 -12.20 11.05 26.94
CA ASP A 51 -12.34 9.90 26.05
C ASP A 51 -12.85 10.30 24.66
N TYR A 52 -13.23 11.57 24.46
CA TYR A 52 -13.68 12.08 23.18
C TYR A 52 -12.58 12.90 22.50
N ARG A 53 -12.59 12.86 21.16
CA ARG A 53 -11.76 13.69 20.30
C ARG A 53 -12.67 14.71 19.60
N PRO A 54 -12.46 16.02 19.81
CA PRO A 54 -13.21 17.04 19.10
C PRO A 54 -12.74 17.10 17.64
N ILE A 55 -13.67 17.01 16.70
CA ILE A 55 -13.44 17.20 15.27
C ILE A 55 -14.20 18.44 14.80
N SER A 56 -13.48 19.34 14.15
CA SER A 56 -13.99 20.56 13.53
C SER A 56 -14.51 20.28 12.12
N LEU A 57 -15.83 20.36 11.95
CA LEU A 57 -16.50 20.39 10.66
C LEU A 57 -16.56 21.85 10.17
N VAL A 58 -15.62 22.20 9.30
CA VAL A 58 -15.55 23.53 8.69
C VAL A 58 -16.48 23.65 7.47
N GLY A 59 -16.98 24.86 7.20
CA GLY A 59 -17.80 25.15 6.03
C GLY A 59 -17.17 24.73 4.71
N SER A 60 -17.97 24.25 3.76
CA SER A 60 -17.49 23.64 2.50
C SER A 60 -16.70 24.61 1.62
N LEU A 61 -17.15 25.87 1.49
CA LEU A 61 -16.47 26.91 0.72
C LEU A 61 -15.12 27.30 1.35
N TYR A 62 -15.08 27.52 2.68
CA TYR A 62 -13.83 27.72 3.40
C TYR A 62 -12.90 26.51 3.27
N LYS A 63 -13.43 25.27 3.31
CA LYS A 63 -12.63 24.05 3.15
C LYS A 63 -11.92 24.00 1.81
N TRP A 64 -12.53 24.51 0.74
CA TRP A 64 -11.87 24.64 -0.56
C TRP A 64 -10.72 25.62 -0.48
N LEU A 65 -10.94 26.80 0.10
CA LEU A 65 -9.88 27.79 0.30
C LEU A 65 -8.71 27.22 1.12
N ALA A 66 -9.01 26.64 2.28
CA ALA A 66 -8.02 26.00 3.15
C ALA A 66 -7.27 24.88 2.42
N LYS A 67 -7.95 24.10 1.58
CA LYS A 67 -7.31 23.05 0.77
C LYS A 67 -6.38 23.63 -0.31
N VAL A 68 -6.76 24.74 -0.96
CA VAL A 68 -5.89 25.45 -1.91
C VAL A 68 -4.65 25.98 -1.21
N LEU A 69 -4.80 26.62 -0.05
CA LEU A 69 -3.68 27.11 0.76
C LEU A 69 -2.78 25.96 1.22
N ALA A 70 -3.35 24.87 1.74
CA ALA A 70 -2.61 23.69 2.16
C ALA A 70 -1.82 23.05 0.99
N ASN A 71 -2.41 22.96 -0.21
CA ASN A 71 -1.73 22.43 -1.38
C ASN A 71 -0.57 23.33 -1.85
N ARG A 72 -0.65 24.65 -1.65
CA ARG A 72 0.47 25.57 -1.90
C ARG A 72 1.56 25.40 -0.85
N LEU A 73 1.18 25.33 0.43
CA LEU A 73 2.11 25.15 1.55
C LEU A 73 2.86 23.83 1.46
N LYS A 74 2.17 22.76 1.04
CA LYS A 74 2.75 21.43 0.80
C LYS A 74 4.00 21.46 -0.08
N LYS A 75 4.05 22.34 -1.10
CA LYS A 75 5.17 22.45 -2.04
C LYS A 75 6.43 23.06 -1.41
N VAL A 76 6.29 23.81 -0.33
CA VAL A 76 7.40 24.55 0.31
C VAL A 76 7.75 24.03 1.69
N VAL A 77 6.81 23.37 2.39
CA VAL A 77 7.01 22.92 3.78
C VAL A 77 8.27 22.08 3.93
N GLY A 78 8.53 21.16 2.99
CA GLY A 78 9.71 20.27 3.04
C GLY A 78 11.06 20.98 2.92
N LYS A 79 11.08 22.25 2.46
CA LYS A 79 12.28 23.08 2.35
C LYS A 79 12.55 23.89 3.63
N VAL A 80 11.52 24.18 4.41
CA VAL A 80 11.61 25.03 5.61
C VAL A 80 11.57 24.24 6.92
N VAL A 81 11.31 22.93 6.87
CA VAL A 81 11.30 22.06 8.05
C VAL A 81 12.42 21.02 8.01
N SER A 82 12.98 20.75 9.19
CA SER A 82 14.02 19.79 9.48
C SER A 82 13.78 18.44 8.83
N LYS A 83 14.84 17.78 8.35
CA LYS A 83 14.77 16.39 7.84
C LYS A 83 14.24 15.39 8.89
N ALA A 84 14.31 15.72 10.18
CA ALA A 84 13.78 14.91 11.28
C ALA A 84 12.24 14.93 11.40
N GLN A 85 11.55 15.86 10.73
CA GLN A 85 10.10 15.94 10.70
C GLN A 85 9.53 15.00 9.63
N GLY A 86 8.90 13.89 10.03
CA GLY A 86 8.31 12.93 9.11
C GLY A 86 6.87 13.24 8.69
N ALA A 87 6.13 14.03 9.47
CA ALA A 87 4.68 14.19 9.28
C ALA A 87 4.31 15.26 8.26
N PHE A 88 3.32 14.97 7.42
CA PHE A 88 2.71 15.91 6.46
C PHE A 88 3.68 16.58 5.46
N VAL A 89 4.90 16.07 5.32
CA VAL A 89 5.87 16.52 4.33
C VAL A 89 5.85 15.58 3.13
N GLU A 90 5.76 16.15 1.91
CA GLU A 90 5.78 15.36 0.68
C GLU A 90 7.07 14.55 0.55
N GLY A 91 6.94 13.27 0.19
CA GLY A 91 8.07 12.34 0.04
C GLY A 91 8.49 11.63 1.33
N ARG A 92 8.11 12.12 2.52
CA ARG A 92 8.44 11.48 3.81
C ARG A 92 7.33 10.53 4.24
N GLN A 93 7.69 9.32 4.65
CA GLN A 93 6.73 8.28 5.04
C GLN A 93 6.80 8.01 6.54
N ILE A 94 5.67 7.64 7.16
CA ILE A 94 5.57 7.30 8.59
C ILE A 94 6.59 6.23 9.01
N LEU A 95 6.84 5.26 8.13
CA LEU A 95 7.76 4.15 8.38
C LEU A 95 9.23 4.59 8.36
N ASP A 96 9.56 5.74 7.79
CA ASP A 96 10.95 6.24 7.75
C ASP A 96 11.45 6.52 9.17
N ALA A 97 10.63 7.16 10.00
CA ALA A 97 10.94 7.41 11.41
C ALA A 97 11.09 6.11 12.22
N VAL A 98 10.20 5.13 11.97
CA VAL A 98 10.28 3.82 12.64
C VAL A 98 11.55 3.07 12.26
N LEU A 99 11.95 3.13 10.99
CA LEU A 99 13.20 2.52 10.52
C LEU A 99 14.40 3.20 11.19
N ILE A 100 14.47 4.54 11.16
CA ILE A 100 15.57 5.28 11.80
C ILE A 100 15.67 4.93 13.28
N ALA A 101 14.55 4.97 14.01
CA ALA A 101 14.54 4.68 15.44
C ALA A 101 15.02 3.25 15.75
N ASN A 102 14.56 2.24 15.02
CA ASN A 102 15.02 0.86 15.21
C ASN A 102 16.50 0.69 14.86
N GLU A 103 16.99 1.34 13.80
CA GLU A 103 18.39 1.24 13.41
C GLU A 103 19.32 1.98 14.38
N ALA A 104 18.86 3.07 14.99
CA ALA A 104 19.54 3.76 16.08
C ALA A 104 19.63 2.88 17.33
N ILE A 105 18.50 2.33 17.79
CA ILE A 105 18.44 1.40 18.93
C ILE A 105 19.36 0.17 18.70
N ASP A 106 19.33 -0.43 17.50
CA ASP A 106 20.21 -1.54 17.14
C ASP A 106 21.70 -1.14 17.15
N SER A 107 22.03 0.08 16.73
CA SER A 107 23.40 0.60 16.75
C SER A 107 23.92 0.76 18.18
N THR A 108 23.13 1.39 19.06
CA THR A 108 23.49 1.58 20.48
C THR A 108 23.74 0.24 21.17
N LEU A 109 22.81 -0.73 21.01
CA LEU A 109 22.96 -2.04 21.65
C LEU A 109 24.18 -2.81 21.13
N LYS A 110 24.49 -2.73 19.83
CA LYS A 110 25.64 -3.42 19.25
C LYS A 110 26.97 -2.84 19.68
N ASN A 111 27.03 -1.53 19.88
CA ASN A 111 28.24 -0.86 20.33
C ASN A 111 28.45 -0.99 21.85
N ASN A 112 27.58 -1.71 22.57
CA ASN A 112 27.53 -1.74 24.03
C ASN A 112 27.49 -0.33 24.64
N GLU A 113 26.86 0.61 23.93
CA GLU A 113 26.62 1.95 24.42
C GLU A 113 25.31 1.97 25.21
N SER A 114 25.15 3.02 26.02
CA SER A 114 23.96 3.27 26.82
C SER A 114 23.39 4.63 26.44
N ASP A 115 22.13 4.64 26.04
CA ASP A 115 21.36 5.83 25.67
C ASP A 115 19.98 5.79 26.35
N ILE A 116 19.32 6.94 26.41
CA ILE A 116 17.93 7.08 26.80
C ILE A 116 17.13 7.53 25.57
N LEU A 117 16.02 6.85 25.34
CA LEU A 117 15.02 7.24 24.36
C LEU A 117 13.83 7.87 25.09
N CYS A 118 13.66 9.18 24.95
CA CYS A 118 12.53 9.92 25.48
C CYS A 118 11.40 9.91 24.47
N LYS A 119 10.29 9.25 24.80
CA LYS A 119 9.05 9.27 24.02
C LYS A 119 8.10 10.29 24.65
N LEU A 120 7.90 11.41 23.98
CA LEU A 120 7.14 12.54 24.51
C LEU A 120 5.79 12.67 23.78
N ASP A 121 4.74 12.97 24.54
CA ASP A 121 3.38 13.24 24.02
C ASP A 121 2.98 14.68 24.30
N ILE A 122 2.43 15.40 23.30
CA ILE A 122 1.95 16.77 23.50
C ILE A 122 0.49 16.76 23.96
N GLU A 123 0.20 17.45 25.07
CA GLU A 123 -1.15 17.57 25.59
C GLU A 123 -2.03 18.42 24.66
N LYS A 124 -3.10 17.81 24.11
CA LYS A 124 -4.09 18.50 23.26
C LYS A 124 -3.42 19.32 22.15
N ALA A 125 -2.51 18.67 21.42
CA ALA A 125 -1.57 19.30 20.50
C ALA A 125 -2.16 20.34 19.54
N TYR A 126 -3.36 20.12 18.99
CA TYR A 126 -3.98 21.11 18.11
C TYR A 126 -4.61 22.27 18.89
N ASP A 127 -5.25 22.01 20.04
CA ASP A 127 -6.10 22.96 20.74
C ASP A 127 -5.33 24.07 21.48
N LYS A 128 -4.03 23.87 21.76
CA LYS A 128 -3.24 24.78 22.60
C LYS A 128 -2.30 25.72 21.86
N VAL A 129 -2.07 25.51 20.55
CA VAL A 129 -1.06 26.28 19.79
C VAL A 129 -1.38 27.77 19.81
N ASP A 130 -0.42 28.60 20.21
CA ASP A 130 -0.53 30.05 20.14
C ASP A 130 -0.48 30.54 18.67
N TRP A 131 -1.41 31.42 18.31
CA TRP A 131 -1.50 31.90 16.94
C TRP A 131 -0.41 32.92 16.60
N ASN A 132 -0.06 33.81 17.52
CA ASN A 132 0.97 34.82 17.29
C ASN A 132 2.35 34.18 17.13
N PHE A 133 2.60 33.10 17.86
CA PHE A 133 3.77 32.24 17.70
C PHE A 133 3.88 31.74 16.25
N ILE A 134 2.84 31.09 15.71
CA ILE A 134 2.85 30.61 14.32
C ILE A 134 3.16 31.74 13.34
N LEU A 135 2.47 32.88 13.45
CA LEU A 135 2.65 34.01 12.54
C LEU A 135 4.08 34.56 12.60
N THR A 136 4.66 34.65 13.80
CA THR A 136 6.05 35.08 14.02
C THR A 136 7.04 34.13 13.37
N ILE A 137 6.84 32.82 13.52
CA ILE A 137 7.71 31.81 12.90
C ILE A 137 7.61 31.84 11.38
N MET A 138 6.40 31.97 10.83
CA MET A 138 6.21 32.11 9.39
C MET A 138 6.94 33.35 8.85
N LYS A 139 6.88 34.48 9.57
CA LYS A 139 7.66 35.67 9.21
C LYS A 139 9.16 35.40 9.23
N LYS A 140 9.68 34.73 10.26
CA LYS A 140 11.11 34.36 10.34
C LYS A 140 11.55 33.36 9.27
N MET A 141 10.66 32.49 8.82
CA MET A 141 10.90 31.57 7.70
C MET A 141 10.82 32.25 6.33
N GLY A 142 10.54 33.56 6.27
CA GLY A 142 10.51 34.33 5.03
C GLY A 142 9.18 34.24 4.26
N PHE A 143 8.09 33.80 4.89
CA PHE A 143 6.77 33.88 4.25
C PHE A 143 6.37 35.35 4.06
N GLY A 144 5.89 35.70 2.87
CA GLY A 144 5.49 37.08 2.57
C GLY A 144 4.29 37.55 3.39
N GLU A 145 4.24 38.84 3.71
CA GLU A 145 3.20 39.46 4.55
C GLU A 145 1.77 39.18 4.06
N LYS A 146 1.55 39.18 2.74
CA LYS A 146 0.25 38.83 2.14
C LYS A 146 -0.22 37.43 2.56
N TRP A 147 0.70 36.45 2.55
CA TRP A 147 0.40 35.08 2.95
C TRP A 147 0.15 34.98 4.44
N ILE A 148 0.95 35.65 5.27
CA ILE A 148 0.76 35.67 6.73
C ILE A 148 -0.63 36.26 7.06
N ARG A 149 -1.03 37.35 6.41
CA ARG A 149 -2.36 37.95 6.56
C ARG A 149 -3.49 36.99 6.19
N TRP A 150 -3.31 36.20 5.12
CA TRP A 150 -4.27 35.14 4.75
C TRP A 150 -4.44 34.10 5.85
N ILE A 151 -3.34 33.57 6.37
CA ILE A 151 -3.35 32.56 7.43
C ILE A 151 -3.95 33.14 8.71
N GLN A 152 -3.56 34.36 9.07
CA GLN A 152 -4.12 35.08 10.21
C GLN A 152 -5.64 35.19 10.10
N TRP A 153 -6.18 35.61 8.95
CA TRP A 153 -7.63 35.69 8.77
C TRP A 153 -8.31 34.32 8.91
N CYS A 154 -7.72 33.27 8.34
CA CYS A 154 -8.27 31.91 8.43
C CYS A 154 -8.38 31.41 9.87
N ILE A 155 -7.40 31.67 10.74
CA ILE A 155 -7.39 31.15 12.12
C ILE A 155 -8.05 32.10 13.14
N PHE A 156 -7.91 33.43 13.00
CA PHE A 156 -8.44 34.41 13.96
C PHE A 156 -9.97 34.57 13.88
N THR A 157 -10.57 34.36 12.72
CA THR A 157 -12.00 34.62 12.52
C THR A 157 -12.89 33.39 12.73
N ALA A 158 -12.31 32.27 13.19
CA ALA A 158 -13.04 31.02 13.36
C ALA A 158 -14.02 31.10 14.54
N SER A 159 -15.30 30.84 14.27
CA SER A 159 -16.36 30.74 15.28
C SER A 159 -16.76 29.28 15.45
N PHE A 160 -16.84 28.80 16.69
CA PHE A 160 -17.13 27.40 17.00
C PHE A 160 -18.53 27.25 17.59
N SER A 161 -19.20 26.16 17.23
CA SER A 161 -20.45 25.71 17.84
C SER A 161 -20.38 24.21 18.10
N VAL A 162 -20.82 23.75 19.27
CA VAL A 162 -20.78 22.31 19.63
C VAL A 162 -22.03 21.63 19.11
N MET A 163 -21.85 20.49 18.44
CA MET A 163 -22.96 19.66 17.96
C MET A 163 -23.47 18.76 19.08
N ILE A 164 -24.66 19.06 19.59
CA ILE A 164 -25.35 18.25 20.61
C ILE A 164 -26.57 17.61 19.95
N ASN A 165 -26.60 16.28 19.90
CA ASN A 165 -27.69 15.50 19.29
C ASN A 165 -28.04 15.91 17.84
N GLY A 166 -27.04 16.35 17.06
CA GLY A 166 -27.23 16.78 15.68
C GLY A 166 -27.60 18.25 15.49
N THR A 167 -27.73 19.02 16.57
CA THR A 167 -28.04 20.45 16.53
C THR A 167 -26.84 21.28 17.00
N PRO A 168 -26.48 22.37 16.30
CA PRO A 168 -25.45 23.29 16.77
C PRO A 168 -25.96 24.11 17.97
N THR A 169 -25.20 24.11 19.06
CA THR A 169 -25.58 24.80 20.31
C THR A 169 -24.55 25.86 20.66
N GLY A 170 -24.99 27.12 20.63
CA GLY A 170 -24.18 28.30 20.98
C GLY A 170 -23.04 28.58 19.99
N PHE A 171 -22.58 29.82 19.94
CA PHE A 171 -21.34 30.18 19.24
C PHE A 171 -20.35 30.79 20.22
N PHE A 172 -19.09 30.40 20.10
CA PHE A 172 -17.98 30.97 20.86
C PHE A 172 -16.76 31.19 19.96
N GLN A 173 -15.91 32.13 20.35
CA GLN A 173 -14.65 32.41 19.67
C GLN A 173 -13.50 31.66 20.37
N SER A 174 -12.50 31.23 19.60
CA SER A 174 -11.25 30.75 20.18
C SER A 174 -10.22 31.88 20.22
N SER A 175 -9.27 31.80 21.15
CA SER A 175 -8.10 32.68 21.22
C SER A 175 -6.80 32.00 20.82
N ARG A 176 -6.83 30.66 20.69
CA ARG A 176 -5.69 29.80 20.34
C ARG A 176 -6.15 28.51 19.69
N GLY A 177 -5.20 27.71 19.24
CA GLY A 177 -5.44 26.36 18.75
C GLY A 177 -5.82 26.29 17.27
N LEU A 178 -5.57 25.13 16.68
CA LEU A 178 -5.80 24.81 15.28
C LEU A 178 -6.97 23.83 15.16
N ARG A 179 -7.77 23.96 14.10
CA ARG A 179 -8.97 23.14 13.90
C ARG A 179 -8.63 21.72 13.50
N GLN A 180 -9.01 20.74 14.30
CA GLN A 180 -8.83 19.33 13.97
C GLN A 180 -9.83 18.89 12.90
N GLY A 181 -9.41 18.81 11.64
CA GLY A 181 -10.28 18.53 10.49
C GLY A 181 -10.20 19.58 9.37
N ASP A 182 -9.55 20.71 9.65
CA ASP A 182 -9.18 21.72 8.65
C ASP A 182 -7.94 21.25 7.86
N PRO A 183 -7.96 21.25 6.51
CA PRO A 183 -6.82 20.89 5.67
C PRO A 183 -5.53 21.67 5.94
N LEU A 184 -5.63 22.90 6.45
CA LEU A 184 -4.49 23.79 6.69
C LEU A 184 -3.77 23.49 8.02
N SER A 185 -4.53 23.13 9.06
CA SER A 185 -4.04 22.93 10.42
C SER A 185 -2.82 22.01 10.53
N PRO A 186 -2.73 20.85 9.86
CA PRO A 186 -1.57 19.95 10.00
C PRO A 186 -0.25 20.59 9.59
N TYR A 187 -0.27 21.45 8.57
CA TYR A 187 0.94 22.12 8.08
C TYR A 187 1.37 23.26 9.00
N LEU A 188 0.41 24.02 9.53
CA LEU A 188 0.69 25.06 10.53
C LEU A 188 1.25 24.45 11.82
N PHE A 189 0.72 23.30 12.23
CA PHE A 189 1.22 22.55 13.37
C PHE A 189 2.67 22.08 13.15
N VAL A 190 2.98 21.55 11.96
CA VAL A 190 4.36 21.16 11.60
C VAL A 190 5.32 22.35 11.61
N ILE A 191 4.90 23.52 11.15
CA ILE A 191 5.70 24.77 11.23
C ILE A 191 5.97 25.16 12.69
N ALA A 192 4.97 25.07 13.57
CA ALA A 192 5.16 25.32 14.99
C ALA A 192 6.17 24.35 15.63
N MET A 193 6.07 23.06 15.28
CA MET A 193 6.99 22.02 15.77
C MET A 193 8.42 22.15 15.26
N GLU A 194 8.67 22.88 14.16
CA GLU A 194 10.03 23.12 13.67
C GLU A 194 10.88 23.89 14.68
N VAL A 195 10.27 24.77 15.48
CA VAL A 195 10.98 25.50 16.53
C VAL A 195 11.53 24.55 17.59
N PHE A 196 10.76 23.53 17.97
CA PHE A 196 11.24 22.50 18.87
C PHE A 196 12.40 21.71 18.27
N SER A 197 12.33 21.36 16.98
CA SER A 197 13.45 20.75 16.25
C SER A 197 14.71 21.62 16.29
N ALA A 198 14.55 22.93 16.09
CA ALA A 198 15.65 23.90 16.14
C ALA A 198 16.24 24.04 17.56
N PHE A 199 15.42 24.01 18.61
CA PHE A 199 15.88 24.02 20.00
C PHE A 199 16.77 22.82 20.31
N ILE A 200 16.33 21.61 19.94
CA ILE A 200 17.13 20.40 20.13
C ILE A 200 18.43 20.47 19.33
N LYS A 201 18.41 20.93 18.07
CA LYS A 201 19.63 21.07 17.27
C LYS A 201 20.64 22.02 17.91
N ARG A 202 20.19 23.19 18.38
CA ARG A 202 21.07 24.16 19.05
C ARG A 202 21.63 23.62 20.36
N ALA A 203 20.83 22.86 21.11
CA ALA A 203 21.31 22.21 22.33
C ALA A 203 22.37 21.14 22.03
N VAL A 204 22.25 20.44 20.90
CA VAL A 204 23.26 19.48 20.44
C VAL A 204 24.52 20.16 19.92
N GLU A 205 24.38 21.26 19.18
CA GLU A 205 25.51 22.08 18.70
C GLU A 205 26.28 22.74 19.85
N GLY A 206 25.60 23.04 20.96
CA GLY A 206 26.20 23.58 22.18
C GLY A 206 26.60 22.53 23.22
N ASP A 207 26.64 21.24 22.85
CA ASP A 207 27.02 20.11 23.72
C ASP A 207 26.17 19.91 25.00
N PHE A 208 24.98 20.55 25.09
CA PHE A 208 24.04 20.34 26.19
C PHE A 208 23.26 19.03 26.05
N LEU A 209 22.97 18.61 24.81
CA LEU A 209 22.33 17.33 24.52
C LEU A 209 23.19 16.49 23.59
N SER A 210 23.29 15.19 23.85
CA SER A 210 23.99 14.28 22.96
C SER A 210 22.98 13.42 22.20
N GLY A 211 22.99 13.46 20.87
CA GLY A 211 22.17 12.53 20.07
C GLY A 211 22.72 11.10 20.07
N CYS A 212 21.95 10.16 19.50
CA CYS A 212 22.42 8.81 19.22
C CYS A 212 23.21 8.80 17.91
N ARG A 213 24.47 8.33 17.94
CA ARG A 213 25.30 8.21 16.73
C ARG A 213 25.14 6.85 16.10
N VAL A 214 24.47 6.81 14.95
CA VAL A 214 24.32 5.59 14.15
C VAL A 214 25.53 5.44 13.25
N LYS A 215 26.46 4.55 13.64
CA LYS A 215 27.71 4.30 12.92
C LYS A 215 27.83 2.83 12.53
N GLY A 216 28.43 2.60 11.37
CA GLY A 216 28.85 1.29 10.90
C GLY A 216 30.26 0.96 11.35
N ARG A 217 31.01 0.29 10.47
CA ARG A 217 32.46 0.08 10.63
C ARG A 217 33.29 1.34 10.32
N SER A 218 32.71 2.31 9.61
CA SER A 218 33.31 3.63 9.38
C SER A 218 33.04 4.56 10.57
N GLU A 219 34.01 5.41 10.93
CA GLU A 219 33.91 6.32 12.07
C GLU A 219 32.94 7.49 11.85
N GLU A 220 32.69 7.87 10.58
CA GLU A 220 31.69 8.88 10.21
C GLU A 220 30.26 8.32 10.26
N GLY A 221 29.67 8.29 11.46
CA GLY A 221 28.26 7.95 11.67
C GLY A 221 27.30 9.15 11.53
N VAL A 222 26.00 8.86 11.40
CA VAL A 222 24.94 9.88 11.37
C VAL A 222 24.42 10.13 12.80
N LEU A 223 24.42 11.38 13.24
CA LEU A 223 23.87 11.77 14.54
C LEU A 223 22.35 11.96 14.46
N ILE A 224 21.61 11.24 15.29
CA ILE A 224 20.15 11.34 15.42
C ILE A 224 19.81 11.83 16.82
N SER A 225 19.42 13.09 16.94
CA SER A 225 19.00 13.67 18.22
C SER A 225 17.50 13.54 18.47
N HIS A 226 16.66 13.61 17.42
CA HIS A 226 15.21 13.54 17.57
C HIS A 226 14.52 13.12 16.28
N LEU A 227 13.28 12.64 16.40
CA LEU A 227 12.36 12.34 15.31
C LEU A 227 10.97 12.88 15.67
N LEU A 228 10.37 13.61 14.74
CA LEU A 228 9.03 14.19 14.93
C LEU A 228 8.06 13.55 13.96
N LEU A 229 6.94 13.05 14.47
CA LEU A 229 5.78 12.74 13.65
C LEU A 229 4.54 13.42 14.23
N ALA A 230 4.31 14.67 13.82
CA ALA A 230 3.28 15.51 14.39
C ALA A 230 3.45 15.62 15.92
N ASN A 231 2.53 15.06 16.70
CA ASN A 231 2.57 15.09 18.17
C ASN A 231 3.38 13.95 18.80
N ASP A 232 3.76 12.93 18.02
CA ASP A 232 4.57 11.80 18.51
C ASP A 232 6.06 12.14 18.37
N ILE A 233 6.70 12.44 19.50
CA ILE A 233 8.10 12.90 19.55
C ILE A 233 8.99 11.81 20.13
N LEU A 234 10.12 11.56 19.47
CA LEU A 234 11.23 10.81 20.03
C LEU A 234 12.46 11.70 20.16
N VAL A 235 13.10 11.71 21.31
CA VAL A 235 14.39 12.37 21.57
C VAL A 235 15.38 11.34 22.08
N PHE A 236 16.59 11.35 21.53
CA PHE A 236 17.70 10.53 22.00
C PHE A 236 18.63 11.41 22.84
N CYS A 237 18.99 10.95 24.03
CA CYS A 237 19.98 11.58 24.90
C CYS A 237 20.87 10.54 25.59
N LYS A 238 22.00 10.97 26.14
CA LYS A 238 22.82 10.09 26.99
C LYS A 238 22.18 9.93 28.38
N PRO A 239 22.50 8.85 29.11
CA PRO A 239 21.98 8.63 30.46
C PRO A 239 22.67 9.54 31.48
N SER A 240 22.27 10.82 31.47
CA SER A 240 22.83 11.87 32.30
C SER A 240 21.71 12.75 32.85
N GLN A 241 21.76 13.01 34.15
CA GLN A 241 20.84 13.90 34.83
C GLN A 241 20.88 15.33 34.25
N ASP A 242 22.08 15.80 33.90
CA ASP A 242 22.26 17.13 33.33
C ASP A 242 21.55 17.24 31.97
N GLN A 243 21.69 16.23 31.10
CA GLN A 243 21.01 16.22 29.80
C GLN A 243 19.49 16.21 29.93
N LEU A 244 18.94 15.44 30.88
CA LEU A 244 17.50 15.45 31.14
C LEU A 244 17.03 16.79 31.70
N THR A 245 17.85 17.44 32.54
CA THR A 245 17.57 18.80 33.06
C THR A 245 17.55 19.83 31.93
N TYR A 246 18.53 19.79 31.02
CA TYR A 246 18.54 20.66 29.84
C TYR A 246 17.34 20.40 28.94
N LEU A 247 16.96 19.13 28.73
CA LEU A 247 15.76 18.80 27.98
C LEU A 247 14.50 19.38 28.65
N SER A 248 14.37 19.29 29.97
CA SER A 248 13.27 19.90 30.73
C SER A 248 13.20 21.41 30.51
N TRP A 249 14.33 22.13 30.53
CA TRP A 249 14.35 23.56 30.25
C TRP A 249 13.92 23.89 28.81
N LEU A 250 14.35 23.10 27.83
CA LEU A 250 13.91 23.27 26.44
C LEU A 250 12.40 23.05 26.30
N LEU A 251 11.84 22.06 27.00
CA LEU A 251 10.40 21.81 27.03
C LEU A 251 9.64 22.98 27.66
N MET A 252 10.14 23.53 28.77
CA MET A 252 9.55 24.71 29.43
C MET A 252 9.58 25.95 28.53
N TRP A 253 10.70 26.23 27.86
CA TRP A 253 10.78 27.35 26.92
C TRP A 253 9.90 27.16 25.69
N PHE A 254 9.80 25.92 25.19
CA PHE A 254 8.91 25.61 24.09
C PHE A 254 7.45 25.80 24.49
N GLU A 255 7.04 25.35 25.68
CA GLU A 255 5.70 25.59 26.21
C GLU A 255 5.41 27.08 26.37
N ALA A 256 6.32 27.84 26.99
CA ALA A 256 6.15 29.26 27.23
C ALA A 256 5.99 30.09 25.95
N THR A 257 6.66 29.68 24.87
CA THR A 257 6.63 30.40 23.59
C THR A 257 5.50 29.96 22.66
N SER A 258 5.19 28.66 22.62
CA SER A 258 4.24 28.08 21.66
C SER A 258 2.86 27.78 22.24
N GLY A 259 2.73 27.75 23.57
CA GLY A 259 1.56 27.23 24.27
C GLY A 259 1.45 25.70 24.29
N LEU A 260 2.39 24.97 23.65
CA LEU A 260 2.38 23.51 23.57
C LEU A 260 3.07 22.87 24.78
N ARG A 261 2.26 22.34 25.68
CA ARG A 261 2.71 21.60 26.87
C ARG A 261 2.90 20.12 26.57
N VAL A 262 4.01 19.53 27.02
CA VAL A 262 4.21 18.08 27.02
C VAL A 262 3.44 17.43 28.17
N ASN A 263 2.76 16.33 27.88
CA ASN A 263 2.09 15.49 28.85
C ASN A 263 3.11 14.49 29.42
N LEU A 264 3.73 14.84 30.55
CA LEU A 264 4.74 13.99 31.19
C LEU A 264 4.15 12.67 31.73
N GLU A 265 2.87 12.63 32.12
CA GLU A 265 2.18 11.41 32.57
C GLU A 265 2.05 10.36 31.45
N LYS A 266 1.93 10.81 30.19
CA LYS A 266 1.89 9.95 29.00
C LYS A 266 3.23 9.79 28.31
N SER A 267 4.24 10.49 28.79
CA SER A 267 5.61 10.40 28.27
C SER A 267 6.35 9.28 29.00
N GLU A 268 7.27 8.66 28.28
CA GLU A 268 8.03 7.50 28.72
C GLU A 268 9.53 7.75 28.50
N LEU A 269 10.36 7.52 29.52
CA LEU A 269 11.81 7.33 29.33
C LEU A 269 12.10 5.84 29.16
N ILE A 270 12.77 5.49 28.08
CA ILE A 270 13.06 4.10 27.73
C ILE A 270 14.58 3.91 27.72
N PRO A 271 15.14 3.06 28.58
CA PRO A 271 16.57 2.75 28.54
C PRO A 271 16.91 1.93 27.30
N VAL A 272 17.99 2.32 26.62
CA VAL A 272 18.58 1.59 25.50
C VAL A 272 19.99 1.15 25.91
N GLY A 273 20.15 -0.14 26.21
CA GLY A 273 21.40 -0.69 26.72
C GLY A 273 21.39 -0.83 28.23
N ARG A 274 22.56 -0.80 28.87
CA ARG A 274 22.69 -0.90 30.33
C ARG A 274 22.74 0.49 30.93
N VAL A 275 21.61 0.96 31.45
CA VAL A 275 21.53 2.26 32.13
C VAL A 275 21.25 2.04 33.61
N GLU A 276 22.12 2.58 34.47
CA GLU A 276 21.96 2.55 35.92
C GLU A 276 21.05 3.70 36.38
N ASN A 277 20.35 3.53 37.51
CA ASN A 277 19.51 4.54 38.16
C ASN A 277 18.38 5.14 37.29
N MET A 278 17.83 4.36 36.36
CA MET A 278 16.74 4.81 35.47
C MET A 278 15.47 5.27 36.21
N ASP A 279 15.14 4.62 37.34
CA ASP A 279 13.98 5.00 38.15
C ASP A 279 14.12 6.41 38.73
N ASP A 280 15.33 6.81 39.14
CA ASP A 280 15.59 8.14 39.67
C ASP A 280 15.58 9.19 38.55
N LEU A 281 16.22 8.90 37.41
CA LEU A 281 16.18 9.76 36.22
C LEU A 281 14.73 10.02 35.74
N ALA A 282 13.89 8.98 35.73
CA ALA A 282 12.48 9.10 35.34
C ALA A 282 11.66 9.90 36.35
N ARG A 283 11.93 9.72 37.65
CA ARG A 283 11.28 10.48 38.73
C ARG A 283 11.63 11.96 38.65
N ASP A 284 12.91 12.27 38.43
CA ASP A 284 13.39 13.65 38.36
C ASP A 284 12.90 14.38 37.11
N PHE A 285 12.80 13.68 35.97
CA PHE A 285 12.19 14.22 34.75
C PHE A 285 10.65 14.31 34.85
N GLY A 286 10.04 13.55 35.77
CA GLY A 286 8.60 13.58 36.05
C GLY A 286 7.75 12.72 35.12
N CYS A 287 8.29 11.64 34.57
CA CYS A 287 7.61 10.77 33.59
C CYS A 287 7.62 9.29 33.99
N SER A 288 6.88 8.47 33.24
CA SER A 288 6.87 7.02 33.46
C SER A 288 8.13 6.33 32.89
N LEU A 289 8.58 5.26 33.55
CA LEU A 289 9.65 4.41 33.04
C LEU A 289 9.07 3.38 32.05
N GLY A 290 9.56 3.42 30.81
CA GLY A 290 9.23 2.45 29.76
C GLY A 290 10.32 1.38 29.60
N SER A 291 10.06 0.39 28.74
CA SER A 291 11.02 -0.66 28.42
C SER A 291 10.95 -1.09 26.96
N LEU A 292 12.05 -1.65 26.45
CA LEU A 292 12.07 -2.30 25.13
C LEU A 292 11.70 -3.79 25.25
N PRO A 293 10.94 -4.35 24.30
CA PRO A 293 10.35 -3.69 23.13
C PRO A 293 9.10 -2.86 23.47
N THR A 294 8.93 -1.69 22.84
CA THR A 294 7.73 -0.83 22.98
C THR A 294 7.04 -0.62 21.63
N THR A 295 5.90 0.08 21.62
CA THR A 295 5.20 0.49 20.40
C THR A 295 5.39 1.98 20.12
N TYR A 296 5.78 2.29 18.88
CA TYR A 296 5.83 3.64 18.32
C TYR A 296 5.15 3.64 16.96
N LEU A 297 4.17 4.54 16.76
CA LEU A 297 3.42 4.65 15.51
C LEU A 297 2.75 3.33 15.07
N GLY A 298 2.35 2.48 16.02
CA GLY A 298 1.78 1.16 15.75
C GLY A 298 2.79 0.12 15.24
N MET A 299 4.09 0.39 15.35
CA MET A 299 5.20 -0.51 15.04
C MET A 299 6.01 -0.83 16.29
N PRO A 300 6.62 -2.02 16.39
CA PRO A 300 7.54 -2.32 17.48
C PRO A 300 8.85 -1.52 17.35
N LEU A 301 9.37 -1.05 18.47
CA LEU A 301 10.74 -0.57 18.62
C LEU A 301 11.56 -1.56 19.45
N GLY A 302 12.77 -1.87 19.01
CA GLY A 302 13.70 -2.74 19.74
C GLY A 302 13.26 -4.20 19.80
N ALA A 303 12.27 -4.61 18.99
CA ALA A 303 11.92 -6.02 18.86
C ALA A 303 12.89 -6.71 17.87
N PRO A 304 13.25 -7.99 18.11
CA PRO A 304 14.01 -8.76 17.13
C PRO A 304 13.27 -8.82 15.78
N PHE A 305 13.99 -8.66 14.67
CA PHE A 305 13.39 -8.57 13.33
C PHE A 305 12.58 -9.80 12.89
N LYS A 306 12.75 -10.96 13.56
CA LYS A 306 11.99 -12.22 13.36
C LYS A 306 10.98 -12.51 14.46
N SER A 307 10.68 -11.54 15.33
CA SER A 307 9.77 -11.76 16.45
C SER A 307 8.38 -12.19 15.98
N VAL A 308 7.89 -13.29 16.53
CA VAL A 308 6.54 -13.82 16.26
C VAL A 308 5.49 -13.06 17.06
N THR A 309 5.82 -12.64 18.29
CA THR A 309 4.88 -12.01 19.24
C THR A 309 4.34 -10.67 18.75
N VAL A 310 5.15 -9.92 17.98
CA VAL A 310 4.75 -8.67 17.32
C VAL A 310 3.51 -8.86 16.44
N TRP A 311 3.29 -10.06 15.89
CA TRP A 311 2.20 -10.33 14.96
C TRP A 311 0.91 -10.80 15.65
N ASP A 312 0.94 -11.11 16.94
CA ASP A 312 -0.23 -11.65 17.64
C ASP A 312 -1.40 -10.64 17.66
N GLY A 313 -1.11 -9.34 17.76
CA GLY A 313 -2.13 -8.28 17.66
C GLY A 313 -2.81 -8.23 16.28
N VAL A 314 -2.08 -8.52 15.20
CA VAL A 314 -2.68 -8.62 13.86
C VAL A 314 -3.57 -9.85 13.76
N GLU A 315 -3.13 -10.98 14.29
CA GLU A 315 -3.95 -12.20 14.32
C GLU A 315 -5.24 -11.99 15.12
N GLU A 316 -5.15 -11.35 16.28
CA GLU A 316 -6.32 -11.02 17.09
C GLU A 316 -7.28 -10.11 16.30
N HIS A 317 -6.77 -9.14 15.54
CA HIS A 317 -7.59 -8.29 14.69
C HIS A 317 -8.27 -9.10 13.57
N PHE A 318 -7.60 -10.08 12.96
CA PHE A 318 -8.23 -11.02 12.02
C PHE A 318 -9.40 -11.75 12.69
N ARG A 319 -9.17 -12.30 13.89
CA ARG A 319 -10.21 -13.03 14.65
C ARG A 319 -11.38 -12.13 15.00
N ARG A 320 -11.14 -10.92 15.50
CA ARG A 320 -12.18 -9.92 15.81
C ARG A 320 -13.04 -9.56 14.60
N ARG A 321 -12.44 -9.35 13.42
CA ARG A 321 -13.20 -9.11 12.18
C ARG A 321 -14.06 -10.31 11.80
N LEU A 322 -13.54 -11.53 11.96
CA LEU A 322 -14.27 -12.75 11.65
C LEU A 322 -15.45 -12.99 12.59
N THR A 323 -15.34 -12.65 13.88
CA THR A 323 -16.45 -12.75 14.83
C THR A 323 -17.62 -11.86 14.44
N MET A 324 -17.36 -10.66 13.92
CA MET A 324 -18.40 -9.76 13.40
C MET A 324 -19.07 -10.30 12.13
N TRP A 325 -18.38 -11.13 11.36
CA TRP A 325 -18.91 -11.68 10.11
C TRP A 325 -19.62 -13.00 10.36
N LYS A 326 -20.96 -12.94 10.37
CA LYS A 326 -21.81 -14.14 10.44
C LYS A 326 -21.60 -15.02 9.20
N ARG A 327 -20.65 -15.97 9.29
CA ARG A 327 -20.20 -16.86 8.21
C ARG A 327 -21.35 -17.55 7.49
N GLN A 328 -22.40 -17.91 8.22
CA GLN A 328 -23.59 -18.62 7.71
C GLN A 328 -24.38 -17.84 6.65
N TYR A 329 -24.32 -16.51 6.65
CA TYR A 329 -25.07 -15.67 5.69
C TYR A 329 -24.22 -15.19 4.50
N LEU A 330 -22.95 -15.62 4.42
CA LEU A 330 -22.01 -15.17 3.40
C LEU A 330 -21.71 -16.29 2.40
N SER A 331 -21.98 -16.02 1.12
CA SER A 331 -21.53 -16.89 0.02
C SER A 331 -20.01 -16.91 -0.10
N LYS A 332 -19.44 -17.99 -0.65
CA LYS A 332 -17.98 -18.11 -0.88
C LYS A 332 -17.39 -16.91 -1.64
N GLY A 333 -18.10 -16.40 -2.64
CA GLY A 333 -17.70 -15.20 -3.39
C GLY A 333 -17.65 -13.92 -2.54
N ARG A 334 -18.62 -13.71 -1.63
CA ARG A 334 -18.58 -12.59 -0.67
C ARG A 334 -17.44 -12.75 0.34
N ARG A 335 -17.19 -13.97 0.82
CA ARG A 335 -16.06 -14.25 1.72
C ARG A 335 -14.71 -13.97 1.06
N ALA A 336 -14.53 -14.40 -0.19
CA ALA A 336 -13.33 -14.07 -0.96
C ALA A 336 -13.14 -12.55 -1.10
N THR A 337 -14.23 -11.81 -1.36
CA THR A 337 -14.20 -10.34 -1.43
C THR A 337 -13.73 -9.72 -0.11
N LEU A 338 -14.26 -10.16 1.04
CA LEU A 338 -13.85 -9.68 2.36
C LEU A 338 -12.41 -10.05 2.72
N ILE A 339 -11.91 -11.20 2.27
CA ILE A 339 -10.50 -11.57 2.41
C ILE A 339 -9.63 -10.57 1.64
N CYS A 340 -9.98 -10.26 0.40
CA CYS A 340 -9.21 -9.36 -0.45
C CYS A 340 -9.28 -7.91 0.03
N SER A 341 -10.46 -7.42 0.42
CA SER A 341 -10.67 -6.00 0.78
C SER A 341 -10.24 -5.67 2.20
N THR A 342 -10.27 -6.65 3.11
CA THR A 342 -10.11 -6.39 4.55
C THR A 342 -8.96 -7.20 5.13
N LEU A 343 -9.07 -8.54 5.15
CA LEU A 343 -8.07 -9.36 5.86
C LEU A 343 -6.67 -9.25 5.26
N SER A 344 -6.55 -9.26 3.92
CA SER A 344 -5.26 -9.14 3.24
C SER A 344 -4.60 -7.78 3.44
N ASN A 345 -5.37 -6.76 3.85
CA ASN A 345 -4.88 -5.40 4.06
C ASN A 345 -4.43 -5.13 5.50
N LEU A 346 -5.00 -5.83 6.48
CA LEU A 346 -4.62 -5.69 7.90
C LEU A 346 -3.12 -5.86 8.19
N PRO A 347 -2.40 -6.87 7.63
CA PRO A 347 -0.98 -7.04 7.91
C PRO A 347 -0.08 -6.09 7.11
N ILE A 348 -0.60 -5.34 6.13
CA ILE A 348 0.23 -4.55 5.19
C ILE A 348 1.11 -3.55 5.92
N TYR A 349 0.59 -2.91 6.96
CA TYR A 349 1.36 -1.93 7.72
C TYR A 349 2.64 -2.57 8.28
N LEU A 350 2.54 -3.64 9.08
CA LEU A 350 3.70 -4.37 9.61
C LEU A 350 4.57 -4.99 8.50
N MET A 351 3.97 -5.61 7.49
CA MET A 351 4.70 -6.23 6.37
C MET A 351 5.46 -5.21 5.50
N SER A 352 5.18 -3.92 5.65
CA SER A 352 5.89 -2.86 4.93
C SER A 352 7.28 -2.60 5.49
N LEU A 353 7.59 -3.05 6.70
CA LEU A 353 8.90 -2.86 7.34
C LEU A 353 9.48 -4.17 7.92
N LEU A 354 8.63 -5.09 8.35
CA LEU A 354 9.04 -6.34 9.00
C LEU A 354 9.00 -7.53 8.05
N CYS A 355 9.95 -8.45 8.21
CA CYS A 355 9.90 -9.76 7.58
C CYS A 355 8.83 -10.62 8.24
N LEU A 356 7.89 -11.14 7.45
CA LEU A 356 6.83 -12.03 7.93
C LEU A 356 7.39 -13.43 8.21
N PRO A 357 7.42 -13.89 9.48
CA PRO A 357 7.91 -15.22 9.80
C PRO A 357 7.01 -16.31 9.17
N SER A 358 7.62 -17.42 8.74
CA SER A 358 6.90 -18.53 8.11
C SER A 358 5.80 -19.13 8.99
N SER A 359 6.00 -19.17 10.31
CA SER A 359 5.00 -19.64 11.28
C SER A 359 3.77 -18.73 11.32
N VAL A 360 3.99 -17.41 11.42
CA VAL A 360 2.94 -16.38 11.40
C VAL A 360 2.19 -16.41 10.07
N ARG A 361 2.90 -16.47 8.94
CA ARG A 361 2.29 -16.59 7.62
C ARG A 361 1.32 -17.77 7.56
N ARG A 362 1.78 -18.96 7.99
CA ARG A 362 0.94 -20.17 8.00
C ARG A 362 -0.30 -20.00 8.88
N ARG A 363 -0.18 -19.35 10.05
CA ARG A 363 -1.32 -19.03 10.94
C ARG A 363 -2.33 -18.10 10.25
N LEU A 364 -1.89 -16.99 9.67
CA LEU A 364 -2.75 -16.02 8.99
C LEU A 364 -3.42 -16.61 7.72
N GLU A 365 -2.66 -17.32 6.89
CA GLU A 365 -3.19 -17.98 5.68
C GLU A 365 -4.17 -19.10 6.06
N LYS A 366 -3.94 -19.82 7.17
CA LYS A 366 -4.89 -20.79 7.70
C LYS A 366 -6.22 -20.13 8.06
N ILE A 367 -6.20 -19.00 8.77
CA ILE A 367 -7.41 -18.24 9.10
C ILE A 367 -8.17 -17.82 7.84
N GLN A 368 -7.47 -17.33 6.81
CA GLN A 368 -8.10 -16.96 5.53
C GLN A 368 -8.71 -18.16 4.79
N ARG A 369 -8.00 -19.29 4.74
CA ARG A 369 -8.49 -20.54 4.15
C ARG A 369 -9.73 -21.08 4.85
N ASP A 370 -9.67 -21.13 6.18
CA ASP A 370 -10.76 -21.65 7.00
C ASP A 370 -11.99 -20.75 6.91
N PHE A 371 -11.81 -19.43 6.78
CA PHE A 371 -12.92 -18.52 6.50
C PHE A 371 -13.50 -18.72 5.09
N LEU A 372 -12.66 -18.86 4.06
CA LEU A 372 -13.11 -19.04 2.68
C LEU A 372 -13.93 -20.33 2.52
N TRP A 373 -13.41 -21.44 3.03
CA TRP A 373 -13.93 -22.79 2.79
C TRP A 373 -14.86 -23.32 3.90
N GLY A 374 -14.66 -22.91 5.15
CA GLY A 374 -15.34 -23.48 6.31
C GLY A 374 -16.86 -23.34 6.31
N GLY A 375 -17.56 -24.22 7.05
CA GLY A 375 -19.01 -24.15 7.24
C GLY A 375 -19.44 -23.23 8.39
N GLY A 376 -20.60 -23.52 8.99
CA GLY A 376 -20.99 -22.93 10.28
C GLY A 376 -20.04 -23.34 11.43
N ASN A 377 -20.32 -22.91 12.66
CA ASN A 377 -19.39 -23.03 13.80
C ASN A 377 -18.90 -24.46 14.14
N LEU A 378 -19.51 -25.51 13.57
CA LEU A 378 -19.17 -26.92 13.83
C LEU A 378 -18.89 -27.76 12.56
N GLU A 379 -19.04 -27.19 11.35
CA GLU A 379 -18.87 -27.94 10.09
C GLU A 379 -17.46 -27.74 9.50
N ARG A 380 -16.61 -28.76 9.60
CA ARG A 380 -15.35 -28.82 8.85
C ARG A 380 -15.65 -29.13 7.39
N LYS A 381 -15.50 -28.13 6.51
CA LYS A 381 -15.61 -28.30 5.05
C LYS A 381 -14.23 -28.47 4.42
N PRO A 382 -14.09 -29.36 3.43
CA PRO A 382 -12.83 -29.55 2.75
C PRO A 382 -12.42 -28.31 1.96
N HIS A 383 -11.12 -28.00 1.94
CA HIS A 383 -10.58 -26.99 1.04
C HIS A 383 -10.60 -27.55 -0.39
N LEU A 384 -11.29 -26.87 -1.31
CA LEU A 384 -11.56 -27.41 -2.65
C LEU A 384 -10.43 -27.15 -3.65
N VAL A 385 -9.80 -25.99 -3.54
CA VAL A 385 -8.77 -25.51 -4.46
C VAL A 385 -7.48 -25.22 -3.67
N ARG A 386 -6.33 -25.57 -4.25
CA ARG A 386 -5.00 -25.26 -3.68
C ARG A 386 -4.86 -23.78 -3.42
N TRP A 387 -4.26 -23.40 -2.28
CA TRP A 387 -4.20 -22.01 -1.86
C TRP A 387 -3.34 -21.16 -2.79
N GLU A 388 -2.27 -21.73 -3.32
CA GLU A 388 -1.39 -21.08 -4.30
C GLU A 388 -2.18 -20.65 -5.54
N LEU A 389 -3.12 -21.48 -6.00
CA LEU A 389 -4.00 -21.16 -7.13
C LEU A 389 -5.03 -20.09 -6.76
N VAL A 390 -5.62 -20.17 -5.55
CA VAL A 390 -6.52 -19.13 -5.02
C VAL A 390 -5.84 -17.77 -4.99
N CYS A 391 -4.53 -17.74 -4.68
CA CYS A 391 -3.75 -16.53 -4.59
C CYS A 391 -3.38 -15.88 -5.93
N LEU A 392 -3.50 -16.59 -7.05
CA LEU A 392 -3.21 -16.01 -8.36
C LEU A 392 -4.23 -14.92 -8.72
N SER A 393 -3.82 -14.03 -9.62
CA SER A 393 -4.73 -13.07 -10.25
C SER A 393 -5.88 -13.78 -10.98
N LYS A 394 -7.03 -13.10 -11.07
CA LYS A 394 -8.21 -13.63 -11.76
C LYS A 394 -7.96 -13.99 -13.22
N SER A 395 -7.07 -13.24 -13.90
CA SER A 395 -6.63 -13.51 -15.27
C SER A 395 -5.87 -14.84 -15.39
N LYS A 396 -5.10 -15.21 -14.37
CA LYS A 396 -4.39 -16.50 -14.25
C LYS A 396 -5.26 -17.60 -13.62
N GLY A 397 -6.56 -17.33 -13.42
CA GLY A 397 -7.52 -18.28 -12.89
C GLY A 397 -7.54 -18.44 -11.37
N GLY A 398 -6.93 -17.53 -10.61
CA GLY A 398 -7.13 -17.46 -9.15
C GLY A 398 -8.33 -16.61 -8.74
N LEU A 399 -8.43 -16.32 -7.44
CA LEU A 399 -9.46 -15.44 -6.87
C LEU A 399 -8.95 -14.01 -6.62
N GLY A 400 -7.66 -13.76 -6.81
CA GLY A 400 -7.01 -12.49 -6.53
C GLY A 400 -6.70 -12.25 -5.04
N VAL A 401 -6.74 -13.31 -4.22
CA VAL A 401 -6.31 -13.24 -2.81
C VAL A 401 -4.81 -13.00 -2.77
N LYS A 402 -4.33 -12.01 -2.02
CA LYS A 402 -2.89 -11.74 -1.99
C LYS A 402 -2.15 -12.83 -1.22
N SER A 403 -1.23 -13.53 -1.89
CA SER A 403 -0.20 -14.33 -1.20
C SER A 403 0.60 -13.41 -0.27
N LEU A 404 0.53 -13.67 1.04
CA LEU A 404 1.21 -12.86 2.06
C LEU A 404 2.74 -12.95 1.93
N SER A 405 3.26 -14.09 1.49
CA SER A 405 4.70 -14.26 1.25
C SER A 405 5.19 -13.36 0.12
N LEU A 406 4.54 -13.40 -1.06
CA LEU A 406 4.91 -12.54 -2.18
C LEU A 406 4.69 -11.07 -1.84
N LEU A 407 3.59 -10.75 -1.15
CA LEU A 407 3.27 -9.38 -0.76
C LEU A 407 4.34 -8.79 0.16
N ASN A 408 4.75 -9.51 1.20
CA ASN A 408 5.80 -9.05 2.10
C ASN A 408 7.13 -8.81 1.37
N LYS A 409 7.57 -9.74 0.51
CA LYS A 409 8.77 -9.55 -0.33
C LYS A 409 8.67 -8.28 -1.20
N THR A 410 7.53 -8.07 -1.86
CA THR A 410 7.33 -6.90 -2.74
C THR A 410 7.29 -5.58 -1.96
N LEU A 411 6.74 -5.59 -0.74
CA LEU A 411 6.69 -4.43 0.14
C LEU A 411 8.08 -4.08 0.67
N LEU A 412 8.88 -5.08 1.07
CA LEU A 412 10.25 -4.86 1.52
C LEU A 412 11.16 -4.42 0.36
N ALA A 413 10.98 -4.99 -0.83
CA ALA A 413 11.70 -4.58 -2.04
C ALA A 413 11.47 -3.10 -2.42
N LYS A 414 10.35 -2.49 -1.99
CA LYS A 414 10.13 -1.05 -2.15
C LYS A 414 11.25 -0.24 -1.50
N TRP A 415 11.75 -0.64 -0.34
CA TRP A 415 12.83 0.08 0.34
C TRP A 415 14.15 0.01 -0.41
N ASN A 416 14.48 -1.14 -1.00
CA ASN A 416 15.63 -1.28 -1.89
C ASN A 416 15.54 -0.31 -3.09
N TRP A 417 14.37 -0.23 -3.73
CA TRP A 417 14.13 0.76 -4.78
C TRP A 417 14.26 2.21 -4.28
N ARG A 418 13.70 2.51 -3.11
CA ARG A 418 13.80 3.84 -2.50
C ARG A 418 15.24 4.17 -2.12
N PHE A 419 16.06 3.21 -1.71
CA PHE A 419 17.46 3.43 -1.34
C PHE A 419 18.25 3.96 -2.54
N ALA A 420 18.03 3.39 -3.72
CA ALA A 420 18.66 3.83 -4.96
C ALA A 420 18.29 5.27 -5.37
N ASN A 421 17.07 5.73 -5.03
CA ASN A 421 16.49 6.98 -5.54
C ASN A 421 16.41 8.13 -4.53
N GLU A 422 16.19 7.85 -3.24
CA GLU A 422 15.92 8.84 -2.19
C GLU A 422 17.17 9.12 -1.35
N ARG A 423 18.31 9.44 -1.99
CA ARG A 423 19.62 9.60 -1.33
C ARG A 423 19.64 10.69 -0.26
N GLU A 424 18.86 11.74 -0.46
CA GLU A 424 18.77 12.89 0.46
C GLU A 424 17.90 12.66 1.69
N ALA A 425 17.14 11.57 1.72
CA ALA A 425 16.25 11.26 2.84
C ALA A 425 17.06 10.84 4.07
N LEU A 426 16.68 11.33 5.25
CA LEU A 426 17.38 11.05 6.51
C LEU A 426 17.51 9.53 6.77
N TRP A 427 16.45 8.76 6.53
CA TRP A 427 16.47 7.31 6.70
C TRP A 427 17.53 6.65 5.81
N ASN A 428 17.70 7.14 4.58
CA ASN A 428 18.67 6.60 3.64
C ASN A 428 20.09 6.95 4.10
N GLN A 429 20.34 8.20 4.50
CA GLN A 429 21.61 8.61 5.10
C GLN A 429 21.99 7.76 6.33
N VAL A 430 21.03 7.43 7.21
CA VAL A 430 21.24 6.54 8.36
C VAL A 430 21.66 5.13 7.91
N ILE A 431 20.95 4.55 6.94
CA ILE A 431 21.31 3.23 6.40
C ILE A 431 22.70 3.26 5.73
N ARG A 432 23.02 4.32 4.97
CA ARG A 432 24.33 4.51 4.31
C ARG A 432 25.45 4.63 5.34
N GLY A 433 25.28 5.46 6.38
CA GLY A 433 26.26 5.60 7.46
C GLY A 433 26.45 4.33 8.28
N LYS A 434 25.40 3.52 8.44
CA LYS A 434 25.47 2.26 9.20
C LYS A 434 26.04 1.08 8.41
N TYR A 435 25.64 0.93 7.15
CA TYR A 435 25.93 -0.27 6.36
C TYR A 435 26.85 -0.01 5.16
N GLY A 436 27.19 1.24 4.88
CA GLY A 436 27.94 1.63 3.69
C GLY A 436 27.15 1.44 2.39
N GLU A 437 27.82 1.73 1.29
CA GLU A 437 27.30 1.62 -0.08
C GLU A 437 28.08 0.61 -0.91
N ALA A 438 27.41 0.10 -1.94
CA ALA A 438 28.00 -0.73 -2.98
C ALA A 438 27.42 -0.33 -4.36
N ARG A 439 28.12 -0.73 -5.43
CA ARG A 439 27.68 -0.56 -6.84
C ARG A 439 27.28 0.89 -7.16
N GLY A 440 28.20 1.83 -7.08
CA GLY A 440 27.90 3.24 -7.36
C GLY A 440 26.87 3.87 -6.40
N GLY A 441 26.65 3.25 -5.24
CA GLY A 441 25.65 3.70 -4.27
C GLY A 441 24.21 3.38 -4.63
N TRP A 442 23.96 2.43 -5.55
CA TRP A 442 22.62 1.93 -5.87
C TRP A 442 22.03 1.02 -4.79
N CYS A 443 22.89 0.37 -3.99
CA CYS A 443 22.46 -0.46 -2.87
C CYS A 443 23.41 -0.36 -1.68
N SER A 444 22.92 -0.73 -0.51
CA SER A 444 23.79 -0.89 0.67
C SER A 444 24.68 -2.12 0.51
N GLN A 445 25.76 -2.18 1.28
CA GLN A 445 26.56 -3.40 1.39
C GLN A 445 25.72 -4.56 1.98
N GLU A 446 26.19 -5.79 1.78
CA GLU A 446 25.54 -6.97 2.34
C GLU A 446 25.69 -7.03 3.86
N VAL A 447 24.56 -7.24 4.54
CA VAL A 447 24.54 -7.38 6.00
C VAL A 447 24.86 -8.84 6.35
N ARG A 448 26.14 -9.13 6.63
CA ARG A 448 26.64 -10.50 6.89
C ARG A 448 26.40 -11.01 8.32
N GLU A 449 25.87 -10.18 9.21
CA GLU A 449 25.71 -10.51 10.62
C GLU A 449 24.54 -11.47 10.87
N ALA A 450 24.70 -12.47 11.74
CA ALA A 450 23.69 -13.50 11.99
C ALA A 450 22.50 -13.03 12.88
N HIS A 451 22.75 -12.14 13.85
CA HIS A 451 21.82 -11.74 14.92
C HIS A 451 21.73 -10.21 15.06
N GLY A 452 20.58 -9.67 15.52
CA GLY A 452 20.37 -8.23 15.76
C GLY A 452 18.89 -7.80 15.67
N MET A 453 18.61 -6.54 16.00
CA MET A 453 17.30 -5.89 15.84
C MET A 453 17.19 -5.13 14.50
N GLY A 454 18.31 -4.94 13.79
CA GLY A 454 18.38 -4.26 12.50
C GLY A 454 17.38 -4.81 11.49
N LEU A 455 16.40 -3.99 11.14
CA LEU A 455 15.32 -4.31 10.21
C LEU A 455 15.85 -4.34 8.78
N TRP A 456 16.87 -3.53 8.50
CA TRP A 456 17.47 -3.40 7.16
C TRP A 456 18.00 -4.73 6.61
N LYS A 457 18.49 -5.63 7.47
CA LYS A 457 18.95 -6.96 7.06
C LYS A 457 17.87 -7.72 6.28
N GLY A 458 16.65 -7.71 6.80
CA GLY A 458 15.50 -8.37 6.17
C GLY A 458 15.09 -7.71 4.86
N ILE A 459 15.13 -6.38 4.83
CA ILE A 459 14.85 -5.57 3.63
C ILE A 459 15.88 -5.85 2.53
N ARG A 460 17.17 -5.87 2.88
CA ARG A 460 18.30 -6.01 1.95
C ARG A 460 18.43 -7.42 1.37
N ALA A 461 17.89 -8.44 2.03
CA ALA A 461 17.99 -9.84 1.62
C ALA A 461 17.44 -10.10 0.20
N ASP A 462 16.36 -9.42 -0.18
CA ASP A 462 15.68 -9.60 -1.47
C ASP A 462 16.12 -8.56 -2.53
N TRP A 463 17.30 -7.93 -2.40
CA TRP A 463 17.82 -6.94 -3.36
C TRP A 463 17.81 -7.45 -4.81
N LYS A 464 18.13 -8.74 -5.02
CA LYS A 464 18.18 -9.36 -6.35
C LYS A 464 16.86 -9.20 -7.13
N LEU A 465 15.72 -9.22 -6.43
CA LEU A 465 14.40 -9.03 -7.05
C LEU A 465 14.26 -7.64 -7.71
N VAL A 466 14.93 -6.64 -7.15
CA VAL A 466 14.96 -5.26 -7.66
C VAL A 466 16.04 -5.10 -8.71
N SER A 467 17.27 -5.58 -8.45
CA SER A 467 18.40 -5.42 -9.38
C SER A 467 18.14 -6.01 -10.76
N ASP A 468 17.51 -7.19 -10.82
CA ASP A 468 17.23 -7.88 -12.09
C ASP A 468 16.24 -7.09 -12.97
N ARG A 469 15.52 -6.11 -12.40
CA ARG A 469 14.48 -5.30 -13.03
C ARG A 469 14.82 -3.81 -13.10
N LEU A 470 16.05 -3.48 -12.79
CA LEU A 470 16.56 -2.12 -12.78
C LEU A 470 17.38 -1.89 -14.06
N ALA A 471 17.07 -0.79 -14.75
CA ALA A 471 17.91 -0.25 -15.81
C ALA A 471 18.42 1.12 -15.38
N ILE A 472 19.70 1.41 -15.62
CA ILE A 472 20.32 2.68 -15.25
C ILE A 472 20.24 3.62 -16.46
N ILE A 473 19.83 4.87 -16.20
CA ILE A 473 19.86 5.95 -17.17
C ILE A 473 21.07 6.81 -16.80
N VAL A 474 22.06 6.82 -17.69
CA VAL A 474 23.29 7.59 -17.54
C VAL A 474 22.98 9.08 -17.63
N GLY A 475 23.42 9.82 -16.62
CA GLY A 475 23.57 11.27 -16.62
C GLY A 475 25.06 11.59 -16.70
N ASN A 476 25.68 11.87 -15.56
CA ASN A 476 27.10 12.21 -15.43
C ASN A 476 28.04 10.99 -15.41
N GLY A 477 27.50 9.76 -15.32
CA GLY A 477 28.26 8.52 -15.45
C GLY A 477 29.14 8.16 -14.25
N ARG A 478 29.13 8.96 -13.17
CA ARG A 478 30.02 8.77 -12.00
C ARG A 478 29.62 7.59 -11.12
N ARG A 479 28.40 7.06 -11.31
CA ARG A 479 27.82 5.99 -10.48
C ARG A 479 27.47 4.75 -11.29
N VAL A 480 27.83 4.72 -12.56
CA VAL A 480 27.48 3.64 -13.48
C VAL A 480 28.75 2.92 -13.89
N ASN A 481 28.87 1.65 -13.53
CA ASN A 481 29.97 0.83 -13.99
C ASN A 481 29.78 0.52 -15.48
N PHE A 482 30.77 0.86 -16.31
CA PHE A 482 30.63 0.79 -17.76
C PHE A 482 30.30 -0.62 -18.25
N TRP A 483 30.98 -1.65 -17.73
CA TRP A 483 30.82 -3.02 -18.23
C TRP A 483 29.73 -3.83 -17.52
N ARG A 484 29.59 -3.66 -16.20
CA ARG A 484 28.78 -4.55 -15.34
C ARG A 484 27.35 -4.08 -15.11
N ASP A 485 27.07 -2.79 -15.28
CA ASP A 485 25.73 -2.25 -15.07
C ASP A 485 24.88 -2.31 -16.33
N ARG A 486 23.56 -2.47 -16.15
CA ARG A 486 22.59 -2.45 -17.25
C ARG A 486 22.19 -1.01 -17.56
N TRP A 487 23.00 -0.33 -18.35
CA TRP A 487 22.73 1.05 -18.79
C TRP A 487 22.62 1.18 -20.32
N CYS A 488 23.25 0.28 -21.07
CA CYS A 488 23.26 0.28 -22.54
C CYS A 488 22.51 -0.94 -23.12
N GLY A 489 21.18 -0.96 -22.95
CA GLY A 489 20.25 -1.96 -23.48
C GLY A 489 19.75 -2.99 -22.45
N GLU A 490 19.40 -4.19 -22.91
CA GLU A 490 18.68 -5.19 -22.08
C GLU A 490 19.56 -6.00 -21.13
N SER A 491 20.87 -6.02 -21.35
CA SER A 491 21.86 -6.76 -20.55
C SER A 491 23.12 -5.91 -20.35
N PRO A 492 23.92 -6.17 -19.29
CA PRO A 492 25.24 -5.56 -19.14
C PRO A 492 26.13 -5.78 -20.37
N LEU A 493 27.03 -4.82 -20.64
CA LEU A 493 27.93 -4.89 -21.79
C LEU A 493 28.85 -6.11 -21.69
N CYS A 494 29.30 -6.49 -20.49
CA CYS A 494 30.16 -7.67 -20.28
C CYS A 494 29.48 -9.01 -20.61
N MET A 495 28.15 -9.07 -20.54
CA MET A 495 27.39 -10.27 -20.94
C MET A 495 27.06 -10.27 -22.43
N THR A 496 26.93 -9.08 -23.03
CA THR A 496 26.58 -8.91 -24.44
C THR A 496 27.80 -9.06 -25.34
N PHE A 497 28.96 -8.60 -24.86
CA PHE A 497 30.24 -8.57 -25.57
C PHE A 497 31.36 -9.22 -24.73
N PRO A 498 31.29 -10.54 -24.48
CA PRO A 498 32.22 -11.22 -23.58
C PRO A 498 33.67 -11.23 -24.09
N SER A 499 33.88 -11.27 -25.41
CA SER A 499 35.21 -11.26 -26.02
C SER A 499 35.90 -9.92 -25.77
N LEU A 500 35.17 -8.81 -25.99
CA LEU A 500 35.66 -7.45 -25.73
C LEU A 500 35.92 -7.21 -24.24
N PHE A 501 35.04 -7.72 -23.37
CA PHE A 501 35.23 -7.64 -21.92
C PHE A 501 36.44 -8.47 -21.43
N ALA A 502 36.82 -9.54 -22.11
CA ALA A 502 38.05 -10.26 -21.79
C ALA A 502 39.30 -9.42 -22.11
N LEU A 503 39.25 -8.62 -23.18
CA LEU A 503 40.35 -7.81 -23.70
C LEU A 503 40.48 -6.41 -23.07
N THR A 504 39.45 -5.91 -22.40
CA THR A 504 39.50 -4.58 -21.78
C THR A 504 40.46 -4.55 -20.57
N VAL A 505 41.22 -3.45 -20.47
CA VAL A 505 42.09 -3.18 -19.31
C VAL A 505 41.26 -2.77 -18.09
N GLU A 506 40.17 -2.03 -18.32
CA GLU A 506 39.42 -1.31 -17.29
C GLU A 506 38.08 -1.98 -16.98
N LYS A 507 38.13 -3.22 -16.49
CA LYS A 507 36.93 -4.04 -16.21
C LYS A 507 35.97 -3.42 -15.18
N GLU A 508 36.48 -2.52 -14.35
CA GLU A 508 35.72 -1.86 -13.28
C GLU A 508 35.57 -0.35 -13.49
N ALA A 509 35.88 0.19 -14.67
CA ALA A 509 35.75 1.62 -14.96
C ALA A 509 34.32 2.13 -14.87
N TRP A 510 34.19 3.39 -14.48
CA TRP A 510 32.92 4.12 -14.51
C TRP A 510 32.67 4.68 -15.90
N VAL A 511 31.40 4.92 -16.23
CA VAL A 511 31.02 5.54 -17.50
C VAL A 511 31.68 6.92 -17.67
N ALA A 512 31.83 7.67 -16.56
CA ALA A 512 32.53 8.95 -16.57
C ALA A 512 34.02 8.85 -16.92
N ASP A 513 34.68 7.72 -16.62
CA ASP A 513 36.12 7.55 -16.88
C ASP A 513 36.39 7.27 -18.36
N ILE A 514 35.45 6.62 -19.04
CA ILE A 514 35.57 6.20 -20.45
C ILE A 514 35.07 7.28 -21.42
N TRP A 515 34.26 8.22 -20.92
CA TRP A 515 33.73 9.31 -21.71
C TRP A 515 34.72 10.48 -21.78
N ASP A 516 35.10 10.86 -22.99
CA ASP A 516 35.92 12.06 -23.26
C ASP A 516 35.04 13.20 -23.77
N PRO A 517 34.80 14.26 -22.98
CA PRO A 517 34.00 15.41 -23.41
C PRO A 517 34.63 16.23 -24.54
N LEU A 518 35.95 16.15 -24.71
CA LEU A 518 36.72 16.96 -25.66
C LEU A 518 36.93 16.26 -27.01
N ALA A 519 36.63 14.95 -27.08
CA ALA A 519 36.66 14.19 -28.31
C ALA A 519 35.63 14.72 -29.35
N GLU A 520 35.93 14.49 -30.63
CA GLU A 520 35.10 14.87 -31.78
C GLU A 520 34.67 16.35 -31.80
N GLY A 521 35.57 17.28 -31.42
CA GLY A 521 35.31 18.72 -31.50
C GLY A 521 34.28 19.21 -30.48
N GLY A 522 34.23 18.59 -29.30
CA GLY A 522 33.31 18.95 -28.21
C GLY A 522 31.94 18.27 -28.29
N TRP A 523 31.76 17.31 -29.20
CA TRP A 523 30.56 16.47 -29.29
C TRP A 523 30.59 15.27 -28.34
N GLY A 524 31.75 14.99 -27.75
CA GLY A 524 31.99 13.93 -26.77
C GLY A 524 32.12 12.56 -27.42
N GLY A 525 33.09 11.77 -26.95
CA GLY A 525 33.46 10.48 -27.54
C GLY A 525 33.71 9.40 -26.49
N TRP A 526 33.61 8.14 -26.91
CA TRP A 526 33.88 6.97 -26.08
C TRP A 526 35.31 6.46 -26.34
N ASN A 527 36.13 6.29 -25.30
CA ASN A 527 37.51 5.82 -25.45
C ASN A 527 37.83 4.60 -24.56
N PRO A 528 37.22 3.42 -24.81
CA PRO A 528 37.51 2.20 -24.05
C PRO A 528 38.89 1.63 -24.39
N CYS A 529 39.72 1.36 -23.37
CA CYS A 529 41.06 0.80 -23.55
C CYS A 529 41.06 -0.75 -23.63
N PHE A 530 41.74 -1.29 -24.65
CA PHE A 530 41.92 -2.73 -24.87
C PHE A 530 43.41 -3.13 -24.85
N LEU A 531 43.69 -4.36 -24.41
CA LEU A 531 45.05 -4.90 -24.25
C LEU A 531 45.84 -5.05 -25.56
N ARG A 532 45.13 -5.22 -26.69
CA ARG A 532 45.70 -5.39 -28.03
C ARG A 532 44.71 -4.93 -29.10
N ALA A 533 45.19 -4.81 -30.34
CA ALA A 533 44.33 -4.67 -31.50
C ALA A 533 43.41 -5.90 -31.65
N PHE A 534 42.21 -5.68 -32.21
CA PHE A 534 41.24 -6.74 -32.48
C PHE A 534 41.72 -7.67 -33.60
N ASN A 535 41.46 -8.96 -33.45
CA ASN A 535 41.63 -9.91 -34.55
C ASN A 535 40.43 -9.83 -35.51
N ASP A 536 40.58 -10.31 -36.75
CA ASP A 536 39.52 -10.22 -37.78
C ASP A 536 38.16 -10.75 -37.32
N TRP A 537 38.12 -11.82 -36.52
CA TRP A 537 36.87 -12.39 -35.99
C TRP A 537 36.24 -11.61 -34.83
N GLU A 538 36.96 -10.65 -34.23
CA GLU A 538 36.49 -9.76 -33.15
C GLU A 538 35.99 -8.41 -33.69
N VAL A 539 36.34 -8.04 -34.92
CA VAL A 539 35.99 -6.74 -35.54
C VAL A 539 34.48 -6.55 -35.64
N GLU A 540 33.73 -7.56 -36.10
CA GLU A 540 32.27 -7.48 -36.21
C GLU A 540 31.58 -7.31 -34.82
N GLU A 541 32.17 -7.88 -33.76
CA GLU A 541 31.70 -7.68 -32.39
C GLU A 541 32.01 -6.26 -31.90
N ALA A 542 33.20 -5.74 -32.22
CA ALA A 542 33.63 -4.38 -31.89
C ALA A 542 32.81 -3.30 -32.60
N GLU A 543 32.47 -3.48 -33.88
CA GLU A 543 31.61 -2.56 -34.64
C GLU A 543 30.21 -2.46 -34.00
N ARG A 544 29.56 -3.59 -33.74
CA ARG A 544 28.25 -3.63 -33.06
C ARG A 544 28.30 -3.02 -31.66
N PHE A 545 29.43 -3.16 -30.97
CA PHE A 545 29.64 -2.54 -29.67
C PHE A 545 29.74 -1.01 -29.77
N MET A 546 30.54 -0.49 -30.72
CA MET A 546 30.71 0.96 -30.93
C MET A 546 29.41 1.63 -31.36
N GLU A 547 28.67 1.06 -32.31
CA GLU A 547 27.35 1.58 -32.73
C GLU A 547 26.39 1.70 -31.54
N ARG A 548 26.42 0.72 -30.63
CA ARG A 548 25.54 0.67 -29.49
C ARG A 548 25.86 1.76 -28.46
N ILE A 549 27.14 1.98 -28.14
CA ILE A 549 27.54 3.02 -27.18
C ILE A 549 27.45 4.42 -27.77
N GLN A 550 27.74 4.63 -29.06
CA GLN A 550 27.65 5.93 -29.74
C GLN A 550 26.22 6.50 -29.71
N SER A 551 25.20 5.65 -29.61
CA SER A 551 23.81 6.09 -29.40
C SER A 551 23.54 6.76 -28.04
N LYS A 552 24.52 6.76 -27.13
CA LYS A 552 24.43 7.27 -25.75
C LYS A 552 25.40 8.43 -25.55
N ARG A 553 25.01 9.36 -24.67
CA ARG A 553 25.82 10.51 -24.26
C ARG A 553 25.81 10.68 -22.75
N VAL A 554 26.91 11.20 -22.22
CA VAL A 554 27.05 11.60 -20.82
C VAL A 554 26.79 13.11 -20.72
N ILE A 555 26.03 13.52 -19.72
CA ILE A 555 25.68 14.93 -19.43
C ILE A 555 26.14 15.24 -18.01
N GLU A 556 27.19 16.06 -17.86
CA GLU A 556 27.84 16.31 -16.57
C GLU A 556 26.90 16.89 -15.50
N ASP A 557 25.97 17.76 -15.88
CA ASP A 557 25.04 18.43 -14.96
C ASP A 557 23.84 17.58 -14.54
N VAL A 558 23.70 16.36 -15.10
CA VAL A 558 22.57 15.47 -14.83
C VAL A 558 23.04 14.31 -13.98
N GLU A 559 22.43 14.11 -12.82
CA GLU A 559 22.72 12.94 -11.98
C GLU A 559 22.25 11.63 -12.65
N ASP A 560 23.01 10.56 -12.44
CA ASP A 560 22.60 9.23 -12.85
C ASP A 560 21.29 8.82 -12.16
N THR A 561 20.39 8.16 -12.90
CA THR A 561 19.09 7.72 -12.37
C THR A 561 18.78 6.28 -12.72
N VAL A 562 17.75 5.71 -12.08
CA VAL A 562 17.31 4.33 -12.34
C VAL A 562 15.88 4.30 -12.83
N SER A 563 15.61 3.38 -13.75
CA SER A 563 14.31 3.13 -14.36
C SER A 563 13.83 1.71 -14.06
N TRP A 564 12.54 1.60 -13.76
CA TRP A 564 11.89 0.33 -13.48
C TRP A 564 11.41 -0.34 -14.77
N THR A 565 11.96 -1.50 -15.10
CA THR A 565 11.74 -2.16 -16.40
C THR A 565 10.35 -2.80 -16.57
N GLU A 566 9.62 -3.08 -15.47
CA GLU A 566 8.30 -3.72 -15.56
C GLU A 566 7.15 -2.74 -15.86
N THR A 567 7.43 -1.43 -15.97
CA THR A 567 6.40 -0.42 -16.29
C THR A 567 6.89 0.50 -17.40
N LYS A 568 5.98 0.84 -18.33
CA LYS A 568 6.28 1.80 -19.41
C LYS A 568 6.65 3.19 -18.90
N SER A 569 6.21 3.55 -17.70
CA SER A 569 6.52 4.83 -17.06
C SER A 569 7.91 4.86 -16.41
N GLY A 570 8.62 3.75 -16.33
CA GLY A 570 9.87 3.64 -15.58
C GLY A 570 9.71 3.77 -14.06
N LYS A 571 8.47 3.86 -13.55
CA LYS A 571 8.19 4.07 -12.12
C LYS A 571 7.88 2.76 -11.42
N PHE A 572 8.59 2.51 -10.32
CA PHE A 572 8.34 1.37 -9.46
C PHE A 572 6.96 1.44 -8.80
N SER A 573 6.29 0.29 -8.71
CA SER A 573 5.15 0.10 -7.82
C SER A 573 5.18 -1.30 -7.20
N VAL A 574 4.69 -1.42 -5.97
CA VAL A 574 4.53 -2.73 -5.32
C VAL A 574 3.65 -3.66 -6.17
N LYS A 575 2.65 -3.10 -6.85
CA LYS A 575 1.75 -3.84 -7.74
C LYS A 575 2.49 -4.42 -8.95
N SER A 576 3.36 -3.65 -9.61
CA SER A 576 4.11 -4.13 -10.78
C SER A 576 5.07 -5.25 -10.41
N LEU A 577 5.82 -5.10 -9.31
CA LEU A 577 6.70 -6.16 -8.83
C LEU A 577 5.90 -7.41 -8.40
N TYR A 578 4.75 -7.23 -7.72
CA TYR A 578 3.91 -8.36 -7.33
C TYR A 578 3.43 -9.17 -8.54
N ILE A 579 3.01 -8.51 -9.62
CA ILE A 579 2.57 -9.16 -10.85
C ILE A 579 3.73 -9.90 -11.53
N ALA A 580 4.92 -9.28 -11.55
CA ALA A 580 6.13 -9.89 -12.11
C ALA A 580 6.60 -11.14 -11.35
N LEU A 581 6.37 -11.20 -10.04
CA LEU A 581 6.71 -12.35 -9.19
C LEU A 581 5.63 -13.44 -9.13
N GLU A 582 4.41 -13.18 -9.62
CA GLU A 582 3.37 -14.21 -9.73
C GLU A 582 3.80 -15.27 -10.77
N ALA A 583 4.50 -16.32 -10.31
CA ALA A 583 4.80 -17.50 -11.12
C ALA A 583 3.54 -18.36 -11.30
N GLY A 584 3.24 -18.73 -12.55
CA GLY A 584 2.09 -19.58 -12.90
C GLY A 584 1.07 -18.87 -13.80
N GLY A 585 0.37 -19.67 -14.61
CA GLY A 585 -0.65 -19.17 -15.55
C GLY A 585 -0.36 -19.41 -17.04
N LEU A 586 0.58 -20.30 -17.40
CA LEU A 586 0.83 -20.69 -18.80
C LEU A 586 -0.42 -21.23 -19.52
N SER A 587 -1.42 -21.67 -18.76
CA SER A 587 -2.65 -22.23 -19.32
C SER A 587 -3.76 -21.18 -19.42
N LEU A 588 -4.31 -20.97 -20.63
CA LEU A 588 -5.43 -20.07 -20.92
C LEU A 588 -6.63 -20.31 -19.98
N PHE A 589 -7.01 -19.32 -19.18
CA PHE A 589 -8.17 -19.40 -18.27
C PHE A 589 -9.27 -18.43 -18.73
N PRO A 590 -10.55 -18.83 -18.77
CA PRO A 590 -11.66 -17.98 -19.24
C PRO A 590 -12.06 -16.91 -18.21
N SER A 591 -11.11 -16.09 -17.75
CA SER A 591 -11.30 -15.12 -16.66
C SER A 591 -12.34 -14.07 -16.99
N SER A 592 -12.36 -13.59 -18.24
CA SER A 592 -13.27 -12.55 -18.73
C SER A 592 -14.71 -13.06 -18.76
N PHE A 593 -14.94 -14.34 -19.03
CA PHE A 593 -16.28 -14.94 -19.01
C PHE A 593 -16.78 -15.26 -17.61
N ILE A 594 -15.88 -15.55 -16.67
CA ILE A 594 -16.27 -15.87 -15.30
C ILE A 594 -16.51 -14.60 -14.48
N TRP A 595 -15.62 -13.61 -14.61
CA TRP A 595 -15.56 -12.46 -13.70
C TRP A 595 -16.03 -11.14 -14.30
N ASN A 596 -15.99 -10.98 -15.63
CA ASN A 596 -16.38 -9.73 -16.31
C ASN A 596 -17.74 -9.86 -17.02
N VAL A 597 -18.57 -10.78 -16.55
CA VAL A 597 -19.95 -10.98 -17.02
C VAL A 597 -20.90 -10.50 -15.93
N ASN A 598 -22.01 -9.91 -16.34
CA ASN A 598 -23.01 -9.31 -15.47
C ASN A 598 -23.82 -10.38 -14.74
N VAL A 599 -23.18 -11.07 -13.79
CA VAL A 599 -23.79 -12.10 -12.95
C VAL A 599 -23.42 -11.93 -11.48
N GLN A 600 -24.23 -12.50 -10.60
CA GLN A 600 -24.06 -12.48 -9.16
C GLN A 600 -22.76 -13.21 -8.79
N PRO A 601 -21.98 -12.68 -7.83
CA PRO A 601 -20.68 -13.26 -7.47
C PRO A 601 -20.71 -14.73 -7.06
N LYS A 602 -21.85 -15.24 -6.54
CA LYS A 602 -22.01 -16.66 -6.19
C LYS A 602 -22.02 -17.57 -7.43
N ILE A 603 -22.59 -17.10 -8.54
CA ILE A 603 -22.66 -17.82 -9.82
C ILE A 603 -21.28 -17.86 -10.46
N SER A 604 -20.59 -16.71 -10.54
CA SER A 604 -19.20 -16.64 -11.00
C SER A 604 -18.27 -17.53 -10.20
N PHE A 605 -18.43 -17.56 -8.86
CA PHE A 605 -17.60 -18.40 -8.01
C PHE A 605 -17.82 -19.88 -8.30
N PHE A 606 -19.07 -20.32 -8.50
CA PHE A 606 -19.35 -21.70 -8.87
C PHE A 606 -18.78 -22.05 -10.26
N ALA A 607 -18.93 -21.16 -11.25
CA ALA A 607 -18.35 -21.35 -12.58
C ALA A 607 -16.81 -21.46 -12.52
N TRP A 608 -16.16 -20.69 -11.65
CA TRP A 608 -14.74 -20.80 -11.35
C TRP A 608 -14.38 -22.17 -10.74
N GLU A 609 -15.13 -22.66 -9.75
CA GLU A 609 -14.95 -23.99 -9.17
C GLU A 609 -15.13 -25.10 -10.22
N ALA A 610 -16.14 -24.97 -11.08
CA ALA A 610 -16.46 -25.92 -12.14
C ALA A 610 -15.37 -25.96 -13.22
N THR A 611 -14.83 -24.80 -13.61
CA THR A 611 -13.76 -24.68 -14.61
C THR A 611 -12.47 -25.37 -14.16
N TRP A 612 -12.17 -25.34 -12.86
CA TRP A 612 -11.06 -26.09 -12.28
C TRP A 612 -11.37 -27.56 -11.98
N GLY A 613 -12.61 -27.99 -12.20
CA GLY A 613 -13.10 -29.31 -11.83
C GLY A 613 -12.97 -29.57 -10.33
N LYS A 614 -13.27 -28.59 -9.48
CA LYS A 614 -13.18 -28.70 -8.01
C LYS A 614 -14.53 -28.59 -7.30
N ALA A 615 -15.62 -28.53 -8.06
CA ALA A 615 -16.96 -28.70 -7.52
C ALA A 615 -17.11 -30.11 -6.90
N LEU A 616 -17.96 -30.25 -5.88
CA LEU A 616 -18.17 -31.50 -5.13
C LEU A 616 -19.13 -32.45 -5.86
N THR A 617 -18.79 -32.84 -7.08
CA THR A 617 -19.43 -33.96 -7.80
C THR A 617 -19.04 -35.30 -7.19
N LEU A 618 -19.82 -36.35 -7.43
CA LEU A 618 -19.58 -37.66 -6.82
C LEU A 618 -18.18 -38.21 -7.13
N ASP A 619 -17.66 -38.02 -8.35
CA ASP A 619 -16.27 -38.41 -8.67
C ASP A 619 -15.22 -37.71 -7.79
N MET A 620 -15.45 -36.43 -7.46
CA MET A 620 -14.56 -35.65 -6.60
C MET A 620 -14.69 -36.03 -5.13
N VAL A 621 -15.88 -36.48 -4.70
CA VAL A 621 -16.10 -36.99 -3.35
C VAL A 621 -15.47 -38.38 -3.20
N GLN A 622 -15.59 -39.25 -4.20
CA GLN A 622 -14.89 -40.55 -4.27
C GLN A 622 -13.37 -40.39 -4.24
N LYS A 623 -12.80 -39.50 -5.07
CA LYS A 623 -11.36 -39.18 -5.07
C LYS A 623 -10.83 -38.67 -3.73
N ARG A 624 -11.72 -38.23 -2.83
CA ARG A 624 -11.41 -37.79 -1.47
C ARG A 624 -11.59 -38.89 -0.41
N GLY A 625 -11.80 -40.14 -0.84
CA GLY A 625 -11.81 -41.32 0.04
C GLY A 625 -13.20 -41.74 0.55
N TRP A 626 -14.28 -41.19 0.00
CA TRP A 626 -15.64 -41.58 0.40
C TRP A 626 -16.15 -42.75 -0.44
N ALA A 627 -16.54 -43.85 0.21
CA ALA A 627 -17.13 -45.00 -0.45
C ALA A 627 -18.61 -44.74 -0.78
N LEU A 628 -18.89 -44.38 -2.03
CA LEU A 628 -20.24 -44.15 -2.54
C LEU A 628 -20.34 -44.58 -4.00
N ALA A 629 -21.53 -44.99 -4.45
CA ALA A 629 -21.79 -45.30 -5.84
C ALA A 629 -21.86 -44.01 -6.67
N ASN A 630 -21.04 -43.89 -7.71
CA ASN A 630 -21.04 -42.72 -8.58
C ASN A 630 -22.05 -42.87 -9.71
N ARG A 631 -23.25 -42.34 -9.49
CA ARG A 631 -24.31 -42.27 -10.49
C ARG A 631 -24.89 -40.87 -10.50
N CYS A 632 -24.95 -40.25 -11.68
CA CYS A 632 -25.41 -38.88 -11.85
C CYS A 632 -26.85 -38.70 -11.35
N PHE A 633 -27.06 -37.82 -10.37
CA PHE A 633 -28.39 -37.57 -9.80
C PHE A 633 -29.40 -37.03 -10.82
N MET A 634 -28.94 -36.48 -11.95
CA MET A 634 -29.80 -35.90 -12.98
C MET A 634 -30.31 -36.96 -13.98
N CYS A 635 -29.41 -37.76 -14.58
CA CYS A 635 -29.81 -38.76 -15.60
C CYS A 635 -29.90 -40.19 -15.07
N LEU A 636 -29.30 -40.50 -13.92
CA LEU A 636 -29.22 -41.85 -13.32
C LEU A 636 -28.54 -42.92 -14.20
N GLU A 637 -27.97 -42.55 -15.35
CA GLU A 637 -27.39 -43.49 -16.32
C GLU A 637 -25.86 -43.54 -16.27
N LYS A 638 -25.21 -42.37 -16.19
CA LYS A 638 -23.74 -42.24 -16.28
C LYS A 638 -23.13 -41.81 -14.96
N GLU A 639 -21.81 -41.97 -14.85
CA GLU A 639 -21.04 -41.43 -13.73
C GLU A 639 -21.11 -39.91 -13.67
N GLU A 640 -21.26 -39.37 -12.47
CA GLU A 640 -21.26 -37.94 -12.23
C GLU A 640 -19.83 -37.40 -12.18
N ASN A 641 -19.49 -36.61 -13.19
CA ASN A 641 -18.36 -35.68 -13.14
C ASN A 641 -18.84 -34.29 -13.59
N ILE A 642 -18.03 -33.26 -13.37
CA ILE A 642 -18.44 -31.87 -13.62
C ILE A 642 -18.79 -31.59 -15.09
N ASN A 643 -18.06 -32.21 -16.03
CA ASN A 643 -18.27 -32.01 -17.47
C ASN A 643 -19.54 -32.74 -17.91
N HIS A 644 -19.76 -33.97 -17.43
CA HIS A 644 -21.00 -34.70 -17.66
C HIS A 644 -22.18 -33.93 -17.09
N LEU A 645 -22.13 -33.53 -15.81
CA LEU A 645 -23.23 -32.85 -15.14
C LEU A 645 -23.63 -31.55 -15.86
N LEU A 646 -22.65 -30.71 -16.21
CA LEU A 646 -22.92 -29.36 -16.73
C LEU A 646 -23.05 -29.27 -18.26
N LEU A 647 -22.56 -30.26 -19.03
CA LEU A 647 -22.56 -30.22 -20.50
C LEU A 647 -23.26 -31.42 -21.12
N HIS A 648 -22.87 -32.65 -20.73
CA HIS A 648 -23.20 -33.86 -21.50
C HIS A 648 -24.32 -34.73 -20.92
N CYS A 649 -24.87 -34.36 -19.76
CA CYS A 649 -26.03 -35.02 -19.17
C CYS A 649 -27.25 -34.79 -20.06
N SER A 650 -28.01 -35.84 -20.35
CA SER A 650 -29.22 -35.78 -21.21
C SER A 650 -30.22 -34.72 -20.73
N ARG A 651 -30.37 -34.57 -19.42
CA ARG A 651 -31.25 -33.56 -18.80
C ARG A 651 -30.70 -32.14 -18.90
N THR A 652 -29.38 -31.98 -18.79
CA THR A 652 -28.70 -30.69 -18.97
C THR A 652 -28.67 -30.26 -20.43
N ARG A 653 -28.53 -31.21 -21.36
CA ARG A 653 -28.57 -30.97 -22.81
C ARG A 653 -29.89 -30.32 -23.22
N ALA A 654 -31.01 -30.71 -22.63
CA ALA A 654 -32.30 -30.07 -22.85
C ALA A 654 -32.35 -28.57 -22.46
N LEU A 655 -31.48 -28.08 -21.57
CA LEU A 655 -31.32 -26.65 -21.27
C LEU A 655 -30.44 -25.96 -22.31
N TRP A 656 -29.39 -26.63 -22.77
CA TRP A 656 -28.53 -26.13 -23.84
C TRP A 656 -29.29 -26.01 -25.15
N ASP A 657 -30.07 -27.02 -25.53
CA ASP A 657 -30.91 -27.00 -26.72
C ASP A 657 -31.96 -25.88 -26.65
N LEU A 658 -32.54 -25.66 -25.47
CA LEU A 658 -33.43 -24.52 -25.24
C LEU A 658 -32.69 -23.18 -25.42
N LEU A 659 -31.49 -23.03 -24.84
CA LEU A 659 -30.68 -21.81 -25.01
C LEU A 659 -30.35 -21.56 -26.49
N PHE A 660 -29.95 -22.61 -27.21
CA PHE A 660 -29.60 -22.53 -28.62
C PHE A 660 -30.81 -22.15 -29.48
N ALA A 661 -31.98 -22.73 -29.19
CA ALA A 661 -33.23 -22.36 -29.83
C ALA A 661 -33.63 -20.89 -29.54
N LEU A 662 -33.47 -20.43 -28.29
CA LEU A 662 -33.79 -19.05 -27.89
C LEU A 662 -32.96 -18.00 -28.62
N PHE A 663 -31.70 -18.30 -28.93
CA PHE A 663 -30.80 -17.39 -29.66
C PHE A 663 -30.72 -17.70 -31.16
N GLY A 664 -31.44 -18.72 -31.65
CA GLY A 664 -31.42 -19.12 -33.07
C GLY A 664 -30.05 -19.60 -33.58
N VAL A 665 -29.24 -20.21 -32.71
CA VAL A 665 -27.87 -20.65 -33.03
C VAL A 665 -27.75 -22.18 -33.01
N SER A 666 -26.91 -22.74 -33.86
CA SER A 666 -26.47 -24.14 -33.75
C SER A 666 -25.07 -24.19 -33.16
N TRP A 667 -24.87 -25.00 -32.11
CA TRP A 667 -23.61 -25.03 -31.38
C TRP A 667 -23.23 -26.45 -30.98
N VAL A 668 -21.93 -26.76 -31.05
CA VAL A 668 -21.38 -28.04 -30.59
C VAL A 668 -20.67 -27.81 -29.26
N LEU A 669 -21.13 -28.47 -28.20
CA LEU A 669 -20.52 -28.33 -26.87
C LEU A 669 -19.17 -29.07 -26.80
N PRO A 670 -18.08 -28.38 -26.41
CA PRO A 670 -16.78 -29.01 -26.17
C PRO A 670 -16.81 -30.08 -25.09
N PHE A 671 -15.73 -30.85 -24.97
CA PHE A 671 -15.62 -31.92 -23.98
C PHE A 671 -15.64 -31.37 -22.54
N SER A 672 -14.97 -30.23 -22.30
CA SER A 672 -14.83 -29.67 -20.96
C SER A 672 -15.55 -28.33 -20.74
N VAL A 673 -15.90 -28.06 -19.48
CA VAL A 673 -16.46 -26.76 -19.03
C VAL A 673 -15.51 -25.62 -19.39
N ARG A 674 -14.20 -25.86 -19.23
CA ARG A 674 -13.16 -24.87 -19.53
C ARG A 674 -13.11 -24.50 -21.01
N GLU A 675 -13.07 -25.49 -21.90
CA GLU A 675 -13.07 -25.26 -23.35
C GLU A 675 -14.38 -24.61 -23.80
N THR A 676 -15.50 -25.01 -23.21
CA THR A 676 -16.81 -24.40 -23.47
C THR A 676 -16.76 -22.90 -23.20
N LEU A 677 -16.25 -22.47 -22.04
CA LEU A 677 -16.14 -21.04 -21.72
C LEU A 677 -15.05 -20.31 -22.52
N LEU A 678 -13.96 -20.96 -22.90
CA LEU A 678 -12.90 -20.36 -23.73
C LEU A 678 -13.36 -20.13 -25.17
N SER A 679 -14.17 -21.05 -25.71
CA SER A 679 -14.72 -20.97 -27.07
C SER A 679 -16.01 -20.14 -27.17
N TRP A 680 -16.56 -19.66 -26.04
CA TRP A 680 -17.87 -18.99 -25.97
C TRP A 680 -17.87 -17.55 -26.51
N ASN A 681 -17.52 -17.36 -27.78
CA ASN A 681 -17.55 -16.07 -28.44
C ASN A 681 -18.93 -15.80 -29.06
N GLY A 682 -19.46 -14.59 -28.88
CA GLY A 682 -20.74 -14.19 -29.48
C GLY A 682 -20.56 -13.77 -30.93
N PHE A 683 -21.19 -14.51 -31.84
CA PHE A 683 -21.32 -14.13 -33.25
C PHE A 683 -22.60 -13.30 -33.43
N PHE A 684 -22.50 -12.14 -34.12
CA PHE A 684 -23.64 -11.37 -34.64
C PHE A 684 -24.78 -11.03 -33.66
N LEU A 685 -24.46 -10.62 -32.42
CA LEU A 685 -25.45 -10.14 -31.44
C LEU A 685 -25.27 -8.65 -31.12
N GLY A 686 -26.38 -7.91 -31.05
CA GLY A 686 -26.41 -6.53 -30.54
C GLY A 686 -25.82 -6.42 -29.12
N LYS A 687 -25.34 -5.21 -28.74
CA LYS A 687 -24.58 -4.97 -27.49
C LYS A 687 -25.26 -5.54 -26.23
N ASN A 688 -26.57 -5.38 -26.11
CA ASN A 688 -27.35 -5.85 -24.95
C ASN A 688 -27.62 -7.36 -24.99
N ARG A 689 -28.01 -7.94 -26.13
CA ARG A 689 -28.18 -9.40 -26.31
C ARG A 689 -26.86 -10.15 -26.09
N LYS A 690 -25.72 -9.58 -26.49
CA LYS A 690 -24.39 -10.12 -26.22
C LYS A 690 -24.11 -10.25 -24.71
N LYS A 691 -24.62 -9.34 -23.87
CA LYS A 691 -24.49 -9.46 -22.40
C LYS A 691 -25.25 -10.69 -21.88
N ALA A 692 -26.49 -10.89 -22.33
CA ALA A 692 -27.31 -12.05 -21.97
C ALA A 692 -26.68 -13.38 -22.44
N TRP A 693 -26.21 -13.44 -23.69
CA TRP A 693 -25.50 -14.61 -24.24
C TRP A 693 -24.27 -14.99 -23.42
N ARG A 694 -23.48 -14.00 -22.98
CA ARG A 694 -22.30 -14.26 -22.15
C ARG A 694 -22.64 -14.76 -20.75
N ALA A 695 -23.81 -14.40 -20.21
CA ALA A 695 -24.27 -14.84 -18.89
C ALA A 695 -24.91 -16.24 -18.92
N ALA A 696 -25.52 -16.63 -20.03
CA ALA A 696 -26.32 -17.84 -20.13
C ALA A 696 -25.61 -19.15 -19.68
N PRO A 697 -24.36 -19.45 -20.09
CA PRO A 697 -23.64 -20.64 -19.60
C PRO A 697 -23.53 -20.72 -18.08
N LEU A 698 -23.22 -19.60 -17.45
CA LEU A 698 -23.04 -19.49 -16.00
C LEU A 698 -24.36 -19.72 -15.27
N HIS A 699 -25.47 -19.23 -15.83
CA HIS A 699 -26.82 -19.49 -15.33
C HIS A 699 -27.25 -20.94 -15.49
N ILE A 700 -26.95 -21.59 -16.62
CA ILE A 700 -27.18 -23.03 -16.80
C ILE A 700 -26.40 -23.80 -15.73
N PHE A 701 -25.10 -23.52 -15.59
CA PHE A 701 -24.26 -24.20 -14.61
C PHE A 701 -24.82 -24.10 -13.20
N TRP A 702 -25.21 -22.90 -12.78
CA TRP A 702 -25.78 -22.69 -11.45
C TRP A 702 -27.16 -23.33 -11.27
N THR A 703 -27.99 -23.31 -12.31
CA THR A 703 -29.34 -23.91 -12.27
C THR A 703 -29.26 -25.43 -12.14
N VAL A 704 -28.42 -26.07 -12.96
CA VAL A 704 -28.14 -27.50 -12.89
C VAL A 704 -27.56 -27.88 -11.53
N TRP A 705 -26.61 -27.11 -11.02
CA TRP A 705 -26.00 -27.37 -9.71
C TRP A 705 -27.01 -27.30 -8.55
N LYS A 706 -27.90 -26.31 -8.57
CA LYS A 706 -28.98 -26.20 -7.57
C LYS A 706 -29.92 -27.40 -7.64
N GLU A 707 -30.36 -27.77 -8.84
CA GLU A 707 -31.32 -28.87 -9.01
C GLU A 707 -30.68 -30.20 -8.61
N ARG A 708 -29.45 -30.47 -9.04
CA ARG A 708 -28.69 -31.64 -8.62
C ARG A 708 -28.60 -31.75 -7.10
N ASN A 709 -28.27 -30.66 -6.40
CA ASN A 709 -28.21 -30.68 -4.93
C ASN A 709 -29.58 -30.86 -4.28
N ARG A 710 -30.65 -30.37 -4.91
CA ARG A 710 -32.01 -30.63 -4.45
C ARG A 710 -32.35 -32.11 -4.51
N LEU A 711 -32.06 -32.77 -5.64
CA LEU A 711 -32.25 -34.22 -5.81
C LEU A 711 -31.40 -35.01 -4.80
N ALA A 712 -30.13 -34.63 -4.64
CA ALA A 712 -29.20 -35.34 -3.76
C ALA A 712 -29.54 -35.24 -2.26
N PHE A 713 -30.19 -34.16 -1.81
CA PHE A 713 -30.39 -33.89 -0.37
C PHE A 713 -31.86 -33.76 0.08
N LYS A 714 -32.83 -33.69 -0.84
CA LYS A 714 -34.25 -33.50 -0.50
C LYS A 714 -35.19 -34.58 -1.03
N ASP A 715 -34.64 -35.67 -1.57
CA ASP A 715 -35.38 -36.83 -2.08
C ASP A 715 -36.59 -36.47 -2.97
N GLU A 716 -36.37 -35.52 -3.89
CA GLU A 716 -37.38 -35.07 -4.83
C GLU A 716 -37.17 -35.69 -6.22
N SER A 717 -38.25 -35.76 -7.01
CA SER A 717 -38.17 -36.16 -8.42
C SER A 717 -37.76 -35.00 -9.34
N LEU A 718 -37.02 -35.31 -10.40
CA LEU A 718 -36.60 -34.32 -11.40
C LEU A 718 -37.75 -34.00 -12.37
N SER A 719 -38.10 -32.72 -12.48
CA SER A 719 -39.00 -32.20 -13.52
C SER A 719 -38.23 -31.33 -14.51
N ILE A 720 -38.18 -31.75 -15.78
CA ILE A 720 -37.50 -31.01 -16.85
C ILE A 720 -38.17 -29.66 -17.10
N GLN A 721 -39.50 -29.59 -17.00
CA GLN A 721 -40.23 -28.33 -17.15
C GLN A 721 -39.89 -27.34 -16.05
N ARG A 722 -39.83 -27.80 -14.79
CA ARG A 722 -39.39 -27.00 -13.65
C ARG A 722 -37.96 -26.48 -13.83
N LEU A 723 -37.07 -27.33 -14.36
CA LEU A 723 -35.68 -26.98 -14.63
C LEU A 723 -35.56 -25.90 -15.72
N LYS A 724 -36.26 -26.07 -16.85
CA LYS A 724 -36.33 -25.07 -17.95
C LYS A 724 -36.88 -23.74 -17.45
N HIS A 725 -37.99 -23.77 -16.71
CA HIS A 725 -38.61 -22.57 -16.14
C HIS A 725 -37.68 -21.87 -15.13
N SER A 726 -37.02 -22.62 -14.25
CA SER A 726 -36.06 -22.05 -13.29
C SER A 726 -34.88 -21.36 -13.97
N PHE A 727 -34.36 -21.95 -15.06
CA PHE A 727 -33.29 -21.35 -15.85
C PHE A 727 -33.71 -20.01 -16.44
N ILE A 728 -34.82 -19.97 -17.20
CA ILE A 728 -35.34 -18.74 -17.83
C ILE A 728 -35.59 -17.65 -16.79
N LEU A 729 -36.26 -18.00 -15.69
CA LEU A 729 -36.55 -17.05 -14.60
C LEU A 729 -35.28 -16.43 -14.03
N THR A 730 -34.25 -17.24 -13.75
CA THR A 730 -33.00 -16.72 -13.18
C THR A 730 -32.22 -15.87 -14.17
N LEU A 731 -32.20 -16.24 -15.45
CA LEU A 731 -31.54 -15.46 -16.50
C LEU A 731 -32.25 -14.12 -16.70
N TRP A 732 -33.58 -14.12 -16.77
CA TRP A 732 -34.39 -12.91 -16.92
C TRP A 732 -34.28 -11.96 -15.74
N ALA A 733 -34.42 -12.47 -14.51
CA ALA A 733 -34.33 -11.66 -13.30
C ALA A 733 -32.97 -10.94 -13.17
N GLU A 734 -31.90 -11.57 -13.67
CA GLU A 734 -30.56 -11.00 -13.64
C GLU A 734 -30.29 -10.06 -14.81
N ALA A 735 -30.77 -10.39 -16.01
CA ALA A 735 -30.73 -9.51 -17.16
C ALA A 735 -31.38 -8.15 -16.85
N LYS A 736 -32.53 -8.15 -16.15
CA LYS A 736 -33.25 -6.93 -15.73
C LYS A 736 -32.42 -5.99 -14.85
N LEU A 737 -31.44 -6.51 -14.12
CA LEU A 737 -30.61 -5.70 -13.21
C LEU A 737 -29.44 -5.01 -13.92
N PHE A 738 -29.00 -5.50 -15.08
CA PHE A 738 -27.72 -5.11 -15.68
C PHE A 738 -27.76 -4.80 -17.18
N ILE A 739 -28.91 -4.98 -17.83
CA ILE A 739 -29.13 -4.71 -19.25
C ILE A 739 -30.15 -3.59 -19.36
N ASP A 740 -29.71 -2.45 -19.88
CA ASP A 740 -30.58 -1.34 -20.25
C ASP A 740 -31.57 -1.83 -21.33
N ASP A 741 -32.83 -1.41 -21.24
CA ASP A 741 -33.94 -1.84 -22.12
C ASP A 741 -34.31 -3.34 -22.05
N CYS A 742 -33.96 -4.04 -20.96
CA CYS A 742 -34.40 -5.42 -20.75
C CYS A 742 -35.95 -5.49 -20.59
N PRO A 743 -36.65 -6.37 -21.34
CA PRO A 743 -38.10 -6.52 -21.23
C PRO A 743 -38.60 -6.82 -19.81
N LEU A 744 -39.72 -6.20 -19.44
CA LEU A 744 -40.32 -6.27 -18.10
C LEU A 744 -41.14 -7.53 -17.84
N THR A 745 -41.44 -8.33 -18.87
CA THR A 745 -42.14 -9.61 -18.76
C THR A 745 -41.28 -10.73 -19.33
N ILE A 746 -41.49 -11.95 -18.82
CA ILE A 746 -40.72 -13.13 -19.27
C ILE A 746 -41.04 -13.48 -20.73
N ALA A 747 -42.31 -13.34 -21.15
CA ALA A 747 -42.72 -13.58 -22.53
C ALA A 747 -41.97 -12.65 -23.50
N ASN A 748 -42.02 -11.34 -23.25
CA ASN A 748 -41.31 -10.37 -24.08
C ASN A 748 -39.79 -10.55 -24.02
N PHE A 749 -39.25 -11.06 -22.90
CA PHE A 749 -37.83 -11.39 -22.79
C PHE A 749 -37.43 -12.56 -23.68
N ILE A 750 -38.25 -13.61 -23.75
CA ILE A 750 -38.04 -14.75 -24.64
C ILE A 750 -38.06 -14.28 -26.11
N ASP A 751 -39.06 -13.48 -26.49
CA ASP A 751 -39.17 -12.93 -27.84
C ASP A 751 -37.98 -12.01 -28.18
N TRP A 752 -37.54 -11.20 -27.22
CA TRP A 752 -36.38 -10.33 -27.37
C TRP A 752 -35.08 -11.11 -27.58
N LEU A 753 -34.89 -12.25 -26.91
CA LEU A 753 -33.72 -13.11 -27.12
C LEU A 753 -33.68 -13.68 -28.56
N GLY A 754 -34.84 -14.02 -29.12
CA GLY A 754 -34.99 -14.59 -30.46
C GLY A 754 -35.10 -13.58 -31.60
N SER A 755 -35.30 -12.29 -31.29
CA SER A 755 -35.30 -11.21 -32.30
C SER A 755 -33.95 -11.16 -33.03
N LYS A 756 -33.95 -10.93 -34.35
CA LYS A 756 -32.72 -10.85 -35.16
C LYS A 756 -31.97 -9.54 -34.97
#